data_AF-A0A8B9SN15-F1
#
_entry.id   AF-A0A8B9SN15-F1
#
_cell.length_a   1.000
_cell.length_b   1.000
_cell.length_c   1.000
_cell.angle_alpha   90.00
_cell.angle_beta   90.00
_cell.angle_gamma   90.00
#
_symmetry.space_group_name_H-M   'P 1'
#
loop_
_entity.id
_entity.type
_entity.pdbx_description
1 polymer ?
#
loop_
_entity_poly.entity_id
_entity_poly.type
_entity_poly.pdbx_seq_one_letter_code
_entity_poly.pdbx_strand_id
1 'polypeptide(L)'
;MTVSFPTLSESRKMHPLICCSRLRNIQSILTQSSKSQPDGILCILGIDSRYNEGCRELANYLLFGLYSQSNNDFERTGFPEEVLDDIIILIKPDSVHLYCNPVNYNHLLPYVAFWRNLHFHCLTENEYEDEEAAEEFKISSFVDMVRDCSRIGIPYSCQGHLQIFDMFIVEKWPIVQAFALEGIGGDGFFTMKYELMDVSVDLWKTYSKMDPVSLEDLVFEDLMTFEHQWTNFFANFDTEIPFILELSESQAGEPFRSYFSHGMISSHITDNSPSRQPFVLFGSHSTRENLNSGNFNFPSEGHLVRNTGLGGSTAKHMVVQCVSPKGPLACSRTYFFGTTHVPFLGNDSEMHKKPEQVMLLSQIYTAVVEAVLAGIECYAKTSTESKAKEGAEQMFMSMLDTLHLTQLKTALSSKIAFQIQAVNNHGRITPLDNEDSLSLIKTASMMVFDIPDLLTGRGCLGSVVFSESFLTSQIYVKEKDGSINSETSHIILTAAIPRYASWLVEDSDVKLSEKAQLILKEDKSFLGTLLTGGDGAYIYSSNPQAMPAEGKLYFFSDGILFSDPHHGSISISKDHMKSLSLYDGDSTSIVAALFIDFKSSLLAHLPIEFHTQDNFLMIALFPKTKIYKAFYSQVFSSWQNQRNSGLCLRVVQEEFLSVAQKRLHSSVQKLFNYLSFPSGERCSELKISAALPELERFVQHFTVSSVSREPIMRAHLPVLLQQSEIIPDSTAESDKVVITIITGLPGCRSSDLCAFLVTFNKEHGRWIVYRQTMDSPECFSAAHFQRYLSSVLEAQQNHSVRQSTYARKNKRLLVVLQGYTDVIDVVQALQTHPDPDVKSSFIIGAVNTCVEPLSCYIEHRLLFPKFLDQCSQGLVSNVIFTSHATEQKHPLLMQLQSLIRAANPAVSFILAENGVVTRNEDIELILSEGSFSNPQMMRARYLMYPGWYEGKYGAGSVFPPMVQICVWFNRPLEKTRFVTKCKAIKSLLKPSPFSGNIYHIMGKVKFSDSDKLIEVCHNTSSNSLSLVPVQEGPTPPDARNDSRDCSSQQECFLVFIGCSLKEEDIKDWLRETAKQHIHGLICFGLSTGANGICPE
;
A
#
# COMPACT_ATOMS: atom_id res chain seq x y z
N MET A 1 10.70 -3.76 -25.88
CA MET A 1 9.77 -3.66 -24.75
C MET A 1 10.60 -3.50 -23.48
N THR A 2 11.05 -2.29 -23.20
CA THR A 2 11.64 -1.93 -21.90
C THR A 2 10.48 -1.74 -20.94
N VAL A 3 10.21 -2.75 -20.13
CA VAL A 3 9.32 -2.62 -18.98
C VAL A 3 10.01 -1.66 -18.02
N SER A 4 9.60 -0.39 -18.06
CA SER A 4 9.93 0.56 -17.00
C SER A 4 9.22 0.09 -15.75
N PHE A 5 9.97 -0.49 -14.82
CA PHE A 5 9.52 -0.62 -13.44
C PHE A 5 9.19 0.79 -12.93
N PRO A 6 8.04 1.00 -12.26
CA PRO A 6 7.73 2.30 -11.68
C PRO A 6 8.84 2.66 -10.69
N THR A 7 9.46 3.83 -10.88
CA THR A 7 10.49 4.36 -9.98
C THR A 7 9.83 4.82 -8.67
N LEU A 8 10.62 4.85 -7.60
CA LEU A 8 10.21 5.34 -6.28
C LEU A 8 9.95 6.86 -6.26
N SER A 9 10.12 7.59 -7.38
CA SER A 9 9.60 8.96 -7.56
C SER A 9 8.21 9.01 -8.19
N GLU A 10 7.77 7.94 -8.86
CA GLU A 10 6.37 7.84 -9.30
C GLU A 10 5.44 7.52 -8.15
N SER A 11 5.93 7.25 -6.94
CA SER A 11 5.10 6.89 -5.78
C SER A 11 4.42 8.10 -5.09
N ARG A 12 4.85 9.35 -5.35
CA ARG A 12 3.98 10.53 -5.15
C ARG A 12 2.73 10.49 -6.06
N LYS A 13 2.73 9.69 -7.14
CA LYS A 13 1.54 9.49 -7.98
C LYS A 13 0.64 8.44 -7.33
N MET A 14 -0.34 8.96 -6.59
CA MET A 14 -1.70 8.42 -6.44
C MET A 14 -1.85 6.92 -6.71
N HIS A 15 -1.86 6.13 -5.64
CA HIS A 15 -2.16 4.70 -5.74
C HIS A 15 -3.64 4.45 -5.40
N PRO A 16 -4.51 4.10 -6.37
CA PRO A 16 -5.95 3.94 -6.15
C PRO A 16 -6.31 3.01 -4.98
N LEU A 17 -5.52 1.95 -4.83
CA LEU A 17 -5.63 0.94 -3.79
C LEU A 17 -5.51 1.54 -2.38
N ILE A 18 -4.60 2.49 -2.19
CA ILE A 18 -4.36 3.14 -0.90
C ILE A 18 -5.50 4.12 -0.60
N CYS A 19 -6.00 4.85 -1.61
CA CYS A 19 -7.16 5.74 -1.46
C CYS A 19 -8.37 4.98 -0.87
N CYS A 20 -8.69 3.83 -1.47
CA CYS A 20 -9.79 2.99 -1.02
C CYS A 20 -9.52 2.37 0.36
N SER A 21 -8.27 2.01 0.66
CA SER A 21 -7.90 1.50 1.99
C SER A 21 -8.08 2.56 3.08
N ARG A 22 -7.62 3.79 2.84
CA ARG A 22 -7.80 4.91 3.77
C ARG A 22 -9.28 5.19 4.02
N LEU A 23 -10.08 5.27 2.95
CA LEU A 23 -11.53 5.45 3.06
C LEU A 23 -12.18 4.34 3.89
N ARG A 24 -11.86 3.06 3.62
CA ARG A 24 -12.39 1.92 4.39
C ARG A 24 -12.02 1.99 5.87
N ASN A 25 -10.80 2.43 6.20
CA ASN A 25 -10.39 2.60 7.59
C ASN A 25 -11.27 3.65 8.29
N ILE A 26 -11.64 4.74 7.60
CA ILE A 26 -12.59 5.74 8.14
C ILE A 26 -14.00 5.16 8.25
N GLN A 27 -14.49 4.48 7.21
CA GLN A 27 -15.80 3.81 7.24
C GLN A 27 -15.90 2.76 8.35
N SER A 28 -14.78 2.12 8.71
CA SER A 28 -14.75 1.13 9.80
C SER A 28 -15.16 1.72 11.15
N ILE A 29 -14.92 3.03 11.38
CA ILE A 29 -15.33 3.75 12.58
C ILE A 29 -16.86 3.77 12.70
N LEU A 30 -17.57 3.83 11.56
CA LEU A 30 -19.03 3.84 11.45
C LEU A 30 -19.67 2.46 11.61
N THR A 31 -18.87 1.38 11.53
CA THR A 31 -19.37 -0.02 11.54
C THR A 31 -19.02 -0.79 12.81
N GLN A 32 -18.27 -0.20 13.74
CA GLN A 32 -17.88 -0.88 14.98
C GLN A 32 -19.12 -1.20 15.84
N SER A 33 -19.07 -2.17 16.75
CA SER A 33 -20.25 -2.52 17.55
C SER A 33 -20.36 -1.65 18.82
N SER A 34 -20.65 -0.35 18.68
CA SER A 34 -20.98 0.52 19.83
C SER A 34 -22.35 1.19 19.67
N LYS A 35 -23.07 1.39 20.79
CA LYS A 35 -24.48 1.85 20.77
C LYS A 35 -24.67 3.31 20.32
N SER A 36 -23.61 4.09 20.22
CA SER A 36 -23.61 5.54 19.96
C SER A 36 -22.70 5.89 18.77
N GLN A 37 -22.96 5.29 17.60
CA GLN A 37 -22.17 5.59 16.41
C GLN A 37 -22.84 6.61 15.51
N PRO A 38 -22.07 7.50 14.87
CA PRO A 38 -22.61 8.34 13.84
C PRO A 38 -23.00 7.51 12.61
N ASP A 39 -24.06 7.92 11.91
CA ASP A 39 -24.51 7.30 10.67
C ASP A 39 -23.65 7.79 9.47
N GLY A 40 -22.91 8.89 9.65
CA GLY A 40 -21.90 9.36 8.71
C GLY A 40 -20.96 10.39 9.35
N ILE A 41 -19.77 10.57 8.77
CA ILE A 41 -18.80 11.61 9.15
C ILE A 41 -18.86 12.74 8.12
N LEU A 42 -19.13 13.96 8.61
CA LEU A 42 -19.25 15.16 7.80
C LEU A 42 -17.96 15.99 7.87
N CYS A 43 -17.35 16.22 6.72
CA CYS A 43 -16.14 17.01 6.54
C CYS A 43 -16.45 18.19 5.61
N ILE A 44 -16.31 19.41 6.12
CA ILE A 44 -16.56 20.66 5.39
C ILE A 44 -15.27 21.47 5.39
N LEU A 45 -14.78 21.83 4.22
CA LEU A 45 -13.55 22.62 4.06
C LEU A 45 -13.83 24.12 3.93
N GLY A 46 -12.77 24.92 4.05
CA GLY A 46 -12.80 26.35 3.78
C GLY A 46 -13.68 27.19 4.70
N ILE A 47 -14.21 28.28 4.14
CA ILE A 47 -15.01 29.26 4.85
C ILE A 47 -16.32 28.68 5.42
N ASP A 48 -16.87 27.65 4.77
CA ASP A 48 -18.15 27.03 5.15
C ASP A 48 -18.09 26.29 6.49
N SER A 49 -16.91 25.89 6.97
CA SER A 49 -16.67 25.40 8.33
C SER A 49 -15.90 26.38 9.23
N ARG A 50 -15.71 27.63 8.76
CA ARG A 50 -14.82 28.62 9.37
C ARG A 50 -13.37 28.11 9.48
N TYR A 51 -12.89 27.44 8.44
CA TYR A 51 -11.54 26.86 8.34
C TYR A 51 -11.27 25.85 9.46
N ASN A 52 -12.19 24.91 9.66
CA ASN A 52 -12.01 23.90 10.71
C ASN A 52 -10.82 22.98 10.40
N GLU A 53 -9.85 22.96 11.31
CA GLU A 53 -8.60 22.22 11.16
C GLU A 53 -8.79 20.69 11.16
N GLY A 54 -9.75 20.17 11.93
CA GLY A 54 -10.03 18.73 11.95
C GLY A 54 -10.62 18.22 10.64
N CYS A 55 -11.48 19.01 9.98
CA CYS A 55 -11.96 18.74 8.63
C CYS A 55 -10.81 18.73 7.61
N ARG A 56 -9.92 19.72 7.67
CA ARG A 56 -8.75 19.80 6.80
C ARG A 56 -7.80 18.62 6.98
N GLU A 57 -7.59 18.16 8.21
CA GLU A 57 -6.79 16.98 8.52
C GLU A 57 -7.38 15.70 7.91
N LEU A 58 -8.71 15.50 8.02
CA LEU A 58 -9.40 14.36 7.40
C LEU A 58 -9.29 14.39 5.86
N ALA A 59 -9.50 15.55 5.24
CA ALA A 59 -9.37 15.69 3.81
C ALA A 59 -7.93 15.40 3.34
N ASN A 60 -6.91 15.91 4.05
CA ASN A 60 -5.51 15.63 3.75
C ASN A 60 -5.15 14.16 3.91
N TYR A 61 -5.70 13.47 4.90
CA TYR A 61 -5.52 12.03 5.03
C TYR A 61 -6.11 11.29 3.82
N LEU A 62 -7.33 11.60 3.40
CA LEU A 62 -7.98 10.92 2.26
C LEU A 62 -7.36 11.28 0.90
N LEU A 63 -6.87 12.51 0.75
CA LEU A 63 -6.45 13.11 -0.52
C LEU A 63 -4.94 13.38 -0.58
N PHE A 64 -4.14 12.63 0.19
CA PHE A 64 -2.67 12.61 0.10
C PHE A 64 -2.02 13.99 0.28
N GLY A 65 -2.52 14.78 1.24
CA GLY A 65 -1.99 16.09 1.55
C GLY A 65 -2.31 17.17 0.52
N LEU A 66 -3.32 16.98 -0.33
CA LEU A 66 -3.73 17.95 -1.37
C LEU A 66 -3.97 19.37 -0.82
N TYR A 67 -4.45 19.48 0.42
CA TYR A 67 -4.74 20.75 1.12
C TYR A 67 -3.70 21.05 2.22
N SER A 68 -2.53 20.44 2.16
CA SER A 68 -1.43 20.74 3.09
C SER A 68 -0.66 21.97 2.60
N GLN A 69 -0.41 22.92 3.50
CA GLN A 69 0.19 24.22 3.18
C GLN A 69 1.65 24.08 2.73
N SER A 70 1.86 23.82 1.45
CA SER A 70 3.07 24.24 0.74
C SER A 70 2.67 25.43 -0.14
N ASN A 71 3.07 26.65 0.28
CA ASN A 71 2.81 27.90 -0.46
C ASN A 71 3.34 27.85 -1.91
N ASN A 72 4.19 26.88 -2.24
CA ASN A 72 4.78 26.73 -3.57
C ASN A 72 3.88 25.96 -4.57
N ASP A 73 2.88 25.21 -4.11
CA ASP A 73 1.98 24.47 -5.03
C ASP A 73 0.78 25.32 -5.50
N PHE A 74 0.42 26.39 -4.77
CA PHE A 74 -0.65 27.33 -5.17
C PHE A 74 -0.30 28.10 -6.46
N GLU A 75 0.99 28.37 -6.70
CA GLU A 75 1.44 28.98 -7.96
C GLU A 75 1.27 28.05 -9.18
N ARG A 76 1.11 26.73 -8.96
CA ARG A 76 0.91 25.74 -10.04
C ARG A 76 -0.54 25.61 -10.50
N THR A 77 -1.51 25.81 -9.61
CA THR A 77 -2.94 25.59 -9.93
C THR A 77 -3.60 26.84 -10.51
N GLY A 78 -3.13 28.04 -10.15
CA GLY A 78 -3.64 29.31 -10.67
C GLY A 78 -5.01 29.73 -10.13
N PHE A 79 -5.54 29.02 -9.11
CA PHE A 79 -6.82 29.32 -8.45
C PHE A 79 -6.61 29.70 -6.98
N PRO A 80 -7.47 30.59 -6.42
CA PRO A 80 -7.38 30.99 -5.01
C PRO A 80 -7.80 29.84 -4.08
N GLU A 81 -7.29 29.84 -2.85
CA GLU A 81 -7.57 28.84 -1.80
C GLU A 81 -9.08 28.68 -1.55
N GLU A 82 -9.84 29.78 -1.55
CA GLU A 82 -11.30 29.78 -1.38
C GLU A 82 -12.05 28.92 -2.42
N VAL A 83 -11.57 28.89 -3.66
CA VAL A 83 -12.17 28.07 -4.73
C VAL A 83 -11.79 26.60 -4.56
N LEU A 84 -10.58 26.31 -4.07
CA LEU A 84 -10.10 24.94 -3.88
C LEU A 84 -10.70 24.27 -2.64
N ASP A 85 -11.02 25.07 -1.62
CA ASP A 85 -11.58 24.61 -0.35
C ASP A 85 -13.12 24.48 -0.36
N ASP A 86 -13.80 24.86 -1.44
CA ASP A 86 -15.26 24.74 -1.61
C ASP A 86 -15.71 23.29 -1.88
N ILE A 87 -15.64 22.47 -0.81
CA ILE A 87 -15.85 21.02 -0.83
C ILE A 87 -16.57 20.56 0.43
N ILE A 88 -17.55 19.67 0.25
CA ILE A 88 -18.22 18.96 1.35
C ILE A 88 -18.16 17.47 1.09
N ILE A 89 -17.62 16.72 2.05
CA ILE A 89 -17.52 15.25 2.01
C ILE A 89 -18.37 14.68 3.14
N LEU A 90 -19.31 13.80 2.80
CA LEU A 90 -20.04 12.98 3.76
C LEU A 90 -19.72 11.52 3.52
N ILE A 91 -19.05 10.91 4.50
CA ILE A 91 -18.63 9.51 4.46
C ILE A 91 -19.65 8.68 5.24
N LYS A 92 -20.28 7.71 4.57
CA LYS A 92 -21.22 6.75 5.15
C LYS A 92 -20.60 5.34 5.18
N PRO A 93 -21.20 4.36 5.88
CA PRO A 93 -20.64 3.01 5.98
C PRO A 93 -20.36 2.33 4.64
N ASP A 94 -21.20 2.59 3.63
CA ASP A 94 -21.17 1.92 2.33
C ASP A 94 -21.20 2.88 1.14
N SER A 95 -21.16 4.20 1.34
CA SER A 95 -21.18 5.21 0.29
C SER A 95 -20.44 6.49 0.67
N VAL A 96 -20.11 7.32 -0.32
CA VAL A 96 -19.51 8.64 -0.10
C VAL A 96 -20.23 9.66 -0.96
N HIS A 97 -20.68 10.75 -0.33
CA HIS A 97 -21.22 11.90 -1.06
C HIS A 97 -20.18 13.02 -1.05
N LEU A 98 -19.96 13.60 -2.22
CA LEU A 98 -18.97 14.65 -2.45
C LEU A 98 -19.62 15.79 -3.22
N TYR A 99 -19.79 16.93 -2.56
CA TYR A 99 -20.05 18.20 -3.21
C TYR A 99 -18.72 18.85 -3.60
N CYS A 100 -18.64 19.37 -4.82
CA CYS A 100 -17.53 20.18 -5.28
C CYS A 100 -17.96 21.08 -6.44
N ASN A 101 -17.32 22.24 -6.57
CA ASN A 101 -17.45 23.09 -7.75
C ASN A 101 -16.80 22.44 -9.01
N PRO A 102 -17.12 22.91 -10.22
CA PRO A 102 -16.59 22.32 -11.46
C PRO A 102 -15.07 22.37 -11.60
N VAL A 103 -14.41 23.32 -10.94
CA VAL A 103 -12.95 23.45 -10.89
C VAL A 103 -12.36 22.27 -10.10
N ASN A 104 -12.84 22.08 -8.86
CA ASN A 104 -12.41 21.00 -7.98
C ASN A 104 -12.74 19.63 -8.53
N TYR A 105 -13.82 19.49 -9.32
CA TYR A 105 -14.17 18.22 -9.95
C TYR A 105 -12.98 17.59 -10.70
N ASN A 106 -12.26 18.38 -11.50
CA ASN A 106 -11.13 17.87 -12.29
C ASN A 106 -9.89 17.55 -11.43
N HIS A 107 -9.69 18.29 -10.33
CA HIS A 107 -8.58 18.07 -9.40
C HIS A 107 -8.81 16.89 -8.47
N LEU A 108 -10.06 16.67 -8.04
CA LEU A 108 -10.44 15.59 -7.12
C LEU A 108 -10.61 14.25 -7.82
N LEU A 109 -11.04 14.27 -9.10
CA LEU A 109 -11.37 13.06 -9.86
C LEU A 109 -10.30 11.96 -9.78
N PRO A 110 -9.00 12.23 -9.92
CA PRO A 110 -7.98 11.21 -9.78
C PRO A 110 -8.05 10.51 -8.40
N TYR A 111 -8.26 11.25 -7.32
CA TYR A 111 -8.23 10.72 -5.96
C TYR A 111 -9.48 9.92 -5.58
N VAL A 112 -10.64 10.36 -6.07
CA VAL A 112 -11.94 9.85 -5.59
C VAL A 112 -12.63 8.90 -6.57
N ALA A 113 -12.29 8.89 -7.86
CA ALA A 113 -13.03 8.10 -8.87
C ALA A 113 -13.11 6.59 -8.59
N PHE A 114 -12.18 6.07 -7.78
CA PHE A 114 -12.11 4.67 -7.38
C PHE A 114 -12.93 4.35 -6.12
N TRP A 115 -13.45 5.36 -5.43
CA TRP A 115 -14.31 5.18 -4.27
C TRP A 115 -15.60 4.50 -4.68
N ARG A 116 -15.98 3.54 -3.87
CA ARG A 116 -17.16 2.70 -4.07
C ARG A 116 -18.40 3.49 -3.68
N ASN A 117 -19.48 3.34 -4.44
CA ASN A 117 -20.71 4.10 -4.18
C ASN A 117 -20.47 5.62 -4.02
N LEU A 118 -19.69 6.19 -4.95
CA LEU A 118 -19.42 7.63 -4.97
C LEU A 118 -20.58 8.41 -5.61
N HIS A 119 -21.03 9.45 -4.92
CA HIS A 119 -22.07 10.36 -5.39
C HIS A 119 -21.52 11.79 -5.53
N PHE A 120 -21.37 12.24 -6.77
CA PHE A 120 -20.97 13.61 -7.08
C PHE A 120 -22.17 14.55 -7.09
N HIS A 121 -22.12 15.59 -6.26
CA HIS A 121 -23.01 16.74 -6.32
C HIS A 121 -22.23 17.91 -6.92
N CYS A 122 -22.29 18.03 -8.25
CA CYS A 122 -21.50 19.02 -8.98
C CYS A 122 -22.28 19.49 -10.21
N LEU A 123 -22.35 20.81 -10.38
CA LEU A 123 -22.92 21.45 -11.56
C LEU A 123 -22.00 21.28 -12.79
N THR A 124 -22.55 21.52 -13.97
CA THR A 124 -21.73 21.70 -15.17
C THR A 124 -21.08 23.09 -15.16
N GLU A 125 -20.03 23.28 -15.96
CA GLU A 125 -19.32 24.56 -16.05
C GLU A 125 -20.26 25.71 -16.46
N ASN A 126 -21.21 25.42 -17.36
CA ASN A 126 -22.19 26.41 -17.83
C ASN A 126 -23.25 26.75 -16.76
N GLU A 127 -23.66 25.77 -15.94
CA GLU A 127 -24.64 25.99 -14.88
C GLU A 127 -24.05 26.75 -13.70
N TYR A 128 -22.74 26.65 -13.49
CA TYR A 128 -22.02 27.31 -12.41
C TYR A 128 -21.73 28.81 -12.69
N GLU A 129 -21.99 29.30 -13.91
CA GLU A 129 -21.86 30.73 -14.22
C GLU A 129 -22.90 31.59 -13.47
N ASP A 130 -24.01 30.99 -13.03
CA ASP A 130 -25.03 31.62 -12.19
C ASP A 130 -24.68 31.40 -10.70
N GLU A 131 -24.09 32.40 -10.07
CA GLU A 131 -23.65 32.35 -8.66
C GLU A 131 -24.80 32.09 -7.69
N GLU A 132 -26.00 32.64 -7.95
CA GLU A 132 -27.16 32.45 -7.07
C GLU A 132 -27.64 31.00 -7.15
N ALA A 133 -27.81 30.47 -8.36
CA ALA A 133 -28.20 29.08 -8.57
C ALA A 133 -27.13 28.10 -8.04
N ALA A 134 -25.85 28.45 -8.13
CA ALA A 134 -24.75 27.63 -7.62
C ALA A 134 -24.77 27.52 -6.09
N GLU A 135 -25.02 28.63 -5.38
CA GLU A 135 -25.16 28.63 -3.92
C GLU A 135 -26.44 27.90 -3.46
N GLU A 136 -27.57 28.10 -4.15
CA GLU A 136 -28.79 27.33 -3.87
C GLU A 136 -28.56 25.82 -4.06
N PHE A 137 -27.86 25.43 -5.13
CA PHE A 137 -27.52 24.03 -5.40
C PHE A 137 -26.58 23.44 -4.33
N LYS A 138 -25.63 24.22 -3.80
CA LYS A 138 -24.76 23.79 -2.70
C LYS A 138 -25.58 23.45 -1.46
N ILE A 139 -26.52 24.33 -1.10
CA ILE A 139 -27.40 24.15 0.06
C ILE A 139 -28.32 22.94 -0.14
N SER A 140 -28.96 22.80 -1.31
CA SER A 140 -29.83 21.66 -1.59
C SER A 140 -29.06 20.34 -1.59
N SER A 141 -27.85 20.33 -2.16
CA SER A 141 -26.94 19.18 -2.13
C SER A 141 -26.59 18.79 -0.70
N PHE A 142 -26.26 19.77 0.15
CA PHE A 142 -25.97 19.53 1.56
C PHE A 142 -27.16 18.88 2.28
N VAL A 143 -28.38 19.39 2.08
CA VAL A 143 -29.62 18.81 2.65
C VAL A 143 -29.85 17.37 2.18
N ASP A 144 -29.61 17.11 0.89
CA ASP A 144 -29.76 15.77 0.32
C ASP A 144 -28.76 14.76 0.87
N MET A 145 -27.51 15.20 1.10
CA MET A 145 -26.45 14.38 1.65
C MET A 145 -26.80 13.84 3.04
N VAL A 146 -27.36 14.68 3.92
CA VAL A 146 -27.63 14.36 5.33
C VAL A 146 -29.03 13.78 5.60
N ARG A 147 -29.92 13.73 4.60
CA ARG A 147 -31.35 13.41 4.76
C ARG A 147 -31.64 12.09 5.47
N ASP A 148 -30.81 11.08 5.25
CA ASP A 148 -30.91 9.71 5.77
C ASP A 148 -30.05 9.45 7.01
N CYS A 149 -29.40 10.48 7.56
CA CYS A 149 -28.66 10.40 8.81
C CYS A 149 -29.54 10.81 10.00
N SER A 150 -29.29 10.26 11.19
CA SER A 150 -29.84 10.75 12.46
C SER A 150 -28.74 11.30 13.36
N ARG A 151 -27.56 10.65 13.33
CA ARG A 151 -26.36 11.04 14.07
C ARG A 151 -25.22 11.35 13.11
N ILE A 152 -24.54 12.47 13.30
CA ILE A 152 -23.46 12.93 12.41
C ILE A 152 -22.18 13.15 13.22
N GLY A 153 -21.10 12.52 12.76
CA GLY A 153 -19.77 12.69 13.32
C GLY A 153 -19.07 13.91 12.72
N ILE A 154 -18.53 14.78 13.56
CA ILE A 154 -17.77 15.96 13.17
C ILE A 154 -16.30 15.78 13.58
N PRO A 155 -15.33 15.89 12.65
CA PRO A 155 -13.91 15.96 12.98
C PRO A 155 -13.62 17.37 13.51
N TYR A 156 -13.98 17.61 14.77
CA TYR A 156 -13.99 18.95 15.35
C TYR A 156 -12.60 19.49 15.69
N SER A 157 -11.72 18.63 16.20
CA SER A 157 -10.38 18.96 16.68
C SER A 157 -9.31 18.36 15.78
N CYS A 158 -8.19 19.09 15.59
CA CYS A 158 -7.01 18.54 14.94
C CYS A 158 -6.05 17.87 15.94
N GLN A 159 -5.25 16.91 15.45
CA GLN A 159 -4.37 16.12 16.30
C GLN A 159 -3.37 17.00 17.06
N GLY A 160 -3.41 16.95 18.41
CA GLY A 160 -2.57 17.79 19.28
C GLY A 160 -3.24 19.07 19.81
N HIS A 161 -4.40 19.46 19.27
CA HIS A 161 -5.20 20.59 19.75
C HIS A 161 -6.63 20.13 20.07
N LEU A 162 -6.79 19.46 21.22
CA LEU A 162 -8.12 19.06 21.69
C LEU A 162 -8.93 20.30 22.09
N GLN A 163 -10.00 20.57 21.34
CA GLN A 163 -10.97 21.59 21.68
C GLN A 163 -12.14 20.94 22.42
N ILE A 164 -12.77 21.66 23.35
CA ILE A 164 -14.01 21.20 23.97
C ILE A 164 -15.09 21.23 22.89
N PHE A 165 -15.69 20.07 22.61
CA PHE A 165 -16.74 19.96 21.61
C PHE A 165 -17.95 20.80 22.04
N ASP A 166 -18.31 21.75 21.18
CA ASP A 166 -19.49 22.60 21.35
C ASP A 166 -20.33 22.56 20.07
N MET A 167 -21.47 21.90 20.17
CA MET A 167 -22.43 21.74 19.09
C MET A 167 -22.95 23.10 18.57
N PHE A 168 -23.02 24.13 19.42
CA PHE A 168 -23.46 25.47 19.02
C PHE A 168 -22.40 26.26 18.24
N ILE A 169 -21.13 25.84 18.28
CA ILE A 169 -20.10 26.38 17.38
C ILE A 169 -20.31 25.83 15.97
N VAL A 170 -20.64 24.53 15.86
CA VAL A 170 -20.96 23.90 14.57
C VAL A 170 -22.23 24.51 13.95
N GLU A 171 -23.27 24.80 14.76
CA GLU A 171 -24.48 25.51 14.28
C GLU A 171 -24.19 26.92 13.73
N LYS A 172 -23.03 27.52 14.05
CA LYS A 172 -22.61 28.83 13.52
C LYS A 172 -21.80 28.76 12.22
N TRP A 173 -21.54 27.56 11.71
CA TRP A 173 -20.87 27.37 10.42
C TRP A 173 -21.79 27.85 9.28
N PRO A 174 -21.30 28.64 8.31
CA PRO A 174 -22.14 29.23 7.26
C PRO A 174 -23.07 28.23 6.55
N ILE A 175 -22.55 27.08 6.09
CA ILE A 175 -23.38 26.08 5.41
C ILE A 175 -24.42 25.42 6.34
N VAL A 176 -24.08 25.24 7.62
CA VAL A 176 -24.99 24.70 8.63
C VAL A 176 -26.09 25.70 8.96
N GLN A 177 -25.77 27.00 8.96
CA GLN A 177 -26.79 28.06 9.10
C GLN A 177 -27.71 28.11 7.88
N ALA A 178 -27.16 27.91 6.68
CA ALA A 178 -27.93 27.88 5.44
C ALA A 178 -28.93 26.71 5.40
N PHE A 179 -28.67 25.61 6.12
CA PHE A 179 -29.63 24.52 6.29
C PHE A 179 -30.98 24.97 6.86
N ALA A 180 -31.02 26.02 7.68
CA ALA A 180 -32.25 26.51 8.28
C ALA A 180 -33.08 27.42 7.36
N LEU A 181 -32.62 27.74 6.15
CA LEU A 181 -33.33 28.59 5.20
C LEU A 181 -34.63 27.94 4.73
N GLU A 182 -35.73 28.67 4.81
CA GLU A 182 -37.05 28.19 4.36
C GLU A 182 -37.08 28.02 2.83
N GLY A 183 -37.55 26.87 2.36
CA GLY A 183 -37.80 26.58 0.94
C GLY A 183 -36.65 25.88 0.20
N ILE A 184 -35.39 26.22 0.51
CA ILE A 184 -34.19 25.60 -0.10
C ILE A 184 -33.46 24.69 0.91
N GLY A 185 -33.47 25.09 2.19
CA GLY A 185 -32.86 24.36 3.28
C GLY A 185 -33.69 23.18 3.77
N GLY A 186 -33.22 22.56 4.84
CA GLY A 186 -33.87 21.43 5.47
C GLY A 186 -35.03 21.81 6.39
N ASP A 187 -35.40 23.08 6.54
CA ASP A 187 -36.41 23.63 7.45
C ASP A 187 -36.14 23.38 8.96
N GLY A 188 -35.57 24.37 9.66
CA GLY A 188 -35.26 24.34 11.10
C GLY A 188 -33.75 24.22 11.40
N PHE A 189 -33.37 24.38 12.67
CA PHE A 189 -31.96 24.30 13.10
C PHE A 189 -31.39 22.89 12.88
N PHE A 190 -30.14 22.81 12.44
CA PHE A 190 -29.49 21.56 12.07
C PHE A 190 -29.38 20.62 13.28
N THR A 191 -28.94 21.15 14.41
CA THR A 191 -28.79 20.43 15.69
C THR A 191 -30.09 20.05 16.38
N MET A 192 -31.24 20.55 15.90
CA MET A 192 -32.55 20.06 16.34
C MET A 192 -32.98 18.81 15.57
N LYS A 193 -32.45 18.59 14.36
CA LYS A 193 -32.78 17.43 13.52
C LYS A 193 -31.76 16.30 13.67
N TYR A 194 -30.48 16.64 13.79
CA TYR A 194 -29.38 15.69 13.84
C TYR A 194 -28.61 15.80 15.15
N GLU A 195 -28.27 14.65 15.73
CA GLU A 195 -27.40 14.57 16.91
C GLU A 195 -25.94 14.61 16.46
N LEU A 196 -25.19 15.63 16.89
CA LEU A 196 -23.78 15.80 16.53
C LEU A 196 -22.85 15.17 17.55
N MET A 197 -21.81 14.49 17.06
CA MET A 197 -20.82 13.79 17.88
C MET A 197 -19.40 14.15 17.43
N ASP A 198 -18.48 14.33 18.38
CA ASP A 198 -17.05 14.50 18.05
C ASP A 198 -16.42 13.13 17.74
N VAL A 199 -15.81 13.00 16.55
CA VAL A 199 -15.10 11.78 16.11
C VAL A 199 -13.58 11.95 16.05
N SER A 200 -13.06 13.11 16.47
CA SER A 200 -11.64 13.48 16.30
C SER A 200 -10.68 12.44 16.90
N VAL A 201 -10.98 11.94 18.11
CA VAL A 201 -10.12 10.96 18.81
C VAL A 201 -10.05 9.62 18.07
N ASP A 202 -11.16 9.16 17.48
CA ASP A 202 -11.18 7.91 16.74
C ASP A 202 -10.49 8.05 15.38
N LEU A 203 -10.61 9.22 14.75
CA LEU A 203 -9.87 9.56 13.54
C LEU A 203 -8.35 9.61 13.77
N TRP A 204 -7.89 10.20 14.87
CA TRP A 204 -6.46 10.26 15.19
C TRP A 204 -5.84 8.87 15.40
N LYS A 205 -6.60 7.89 15.91
CA LYS A 205 -6.14 6.49 15.99
C LYS A 205 -5.90 5.91 14.60
N THR A 206 -6.75 6.26 13.63
CA THR A 206 -6.59 5.87 12.22
C THR A 206 -5.41 6.57 11.57
N TYR A 207 -5.25 7.88 11.74
CA TYR A 207 -4.13 8.64 11.17
C TYR A 207 -2.77 8.22 11.72
N SER A 208 -2.75 7.70 12.95
CA SER A 208 -1.53 7.25 13.62
C SER A 208 -0.97 5.95 13.05
N LYS A 209 -1.70 5.23 12.20
CA LYS A 209 -1.26 3.96 11.60
C LYS A 209 -0.36 4.26 10.40
N MET A 210 0.76 3.54 10.27
CA MET A 210 1.57 3.59 9.07
C MET A 210 0.85 2.88 7.93
N ASP A 211 0.71 3.57 6.82
CA ASP A 211 0.36 2.99 5.52
C ASP A 211 1.49 3.23 4.51
N PRO A 212 1.43 2.67 3.28
CA PRO A 212 2.54 2.79 2.35
C PRO A 212 2.87 4.24 1.96
N VAL A 213 1.91 5.16 2.00
CA VAL A 213 2.17 6.59 1.72
C VAL A 213 2.83 7.27 2.91
N SER A 214 2.34 7.03 4.13
CA SER A 214 3.02 7.54 5.33
C SER A 214 4.43 6.97 5.46
N LEU A 215 4.67 5.73 5.02
CA LEU A 215 6.00 5.13 4.96
C LEU A 215 6.88 5.81 3.92
N GLU A 216 6.32 6.15 2.76
CA GLU A 216 7.03 6.91 1.73
C GLU A 216 7.44 8.29 2.25
N ASP A 217 6.51 9.05 2.81
CA ASP A 217 6.76 10.37 3.41
C ASP A 217 7.88 10.28 4.47
N LEU A 218 7.79 9.27 5.34
CA LEU A 218 8.81 9.00 6.37
C LEU A 218 10.18 8.70 5.75
N VAL A 219 10.25 7.92 4.68
CA VAL A 219 11.52 7.51 4.06
C VAL A 219 12.16 8.65 3.25
N PHE A 220 11.36 9.45 2.56
CA PHE A 220 11.85 10.51 1.68
C PHE A 220 12.11 11.84 2.40
N GLU A 221 11.38 12.15 3.47
CA GLU A 221 11.50 13.44 4.17
C GLU A 221 12.14 13.26 5.56
N ASP A 222 11.51 12.47 6.43
CA ASP A 222 11.94 12.35 7.83
C ASP A 222 13.25 11.59 7.99
N LEU A 223 13.42 10.46 7.31
CA LEU A 223 14.62 9.63 7.39
C LEU A 223 15.83 10.37 6.81
N MET A 224 15.65 11.12 5.72
CA MET A 224 16.70 11.95 5.13
C MET A 224 17.16 13.04 6.11
N THR A 225 16.20 13.71 6.75
CA THR A 225 16.49 14.71 7.77
C THR A 225 17.19 14.10 8.98
N PHE A 226 16.75 12.90 9.39
CA PHE A 226 17.32 12.14 10.50
C PHE A 226 18.77 11.70 10.21
N GLU A 227 19.04 11.11 9.05
CA GLU A 227 20.40 10.74 8.60
C GLU A 227 21.33 11.95 8.49
N HIS A 228 20.81 13.10 8.06
CA HIS A 228 21.59 14.33 7.99
C HIS A 228 22.10 14.75 9.38
N GLN A 229 21.30 14.56 10.45
CA GLN A 229 21.77 14.83 11.81
C GLN A 229 22.91 13.89 12.23
N TRP A 230 22.85 12.62 11.85
CA TRP A 230 23.95 11.68 12.09
C TRP A 230 25.21 12.07 11.33
N THR A 231 25.06 12.55 10.10
CA THR A 231 26.20 13.06 9.30
C THR A 231 26.85 14.26 9.99
N ASN A 232 26.05 15.21 10.50
CA ASN A 232 26.55 16.36 11.26
C ASN A 232 27.20 15.93 12.58
N PHE A 233 26.68 14.90 13.24
CA PHE A 233 27.30 14.32 14.42
C PHE A 233 28.68 13.72 14.13
N PHE A 234 28.82 12.93 13.06
CA PHE A 234 30.11 12.36 12.67
C PHE A 234 31.14 13.43 12.29
N ALA A 235 30.70 14.50 11.63
CA ALA A 235 31.57 15.62 11.24
C ALA A 235 32.28 16.29 12.45
N ASN A 236 31.71 16.22 13.66
CA ASN A 236 32.39 16.71 14.87
C ASN A 236 33.69 15.95 15.19
N PHE A 237 33.80 14.70 14.72
CA PHE A 237 34.95 13.82 14.97
C PHE A 237 35.93 13.76 13.79
N ASP A 238 35.59 14.36 12.64
CA ASP A 238 36.46 14.49 11.46
C ASP A 238 37.46 15.66 11.62
N THR A 239 38.12 15.71 12.78
CA THR A 239 39.09 16.75 13.16
C THR A 239 40.41 16.11 13.60
N GLU A 240 41.48 16.90 13.76
CA GLU A 240 42.75 16.33 14.24
C GLU A 240 42.62 15.79 15.67
N ILE A 241 43.32 14.70 15.96
CA ILE A 241 43.24 13.93 17.21
C ILE A 241 43.33 14.79 18.50
N PRO A 242 44.20 15.82 18.60
CA PRO A 242 44.24 16.69 19.78
C PRO A 242 42.90 17.40 20.07
N PHE A 243 42.11 17.69 19.04
CA PHE A 243 40.81 18.33 19.19
C PHE A 243 39.72 17.34 19.62
N ILE A 244 39.82 16.07 19.21
CA ILE A 244 38.90 15.01 19.65
C ILE A 244 38.99 14.81 21.18
N LEU A 245 40.20 14.90 21.75
CA LEU A 245 40.41 14.77 23.20
C LEU A 245 39.76 15.89 24.03
N GLU A 246 39.62 17.08 23.45
CA GLU A 246 39.01 18.27 24.07
C GLU A 246 37.51 18.39 23.78
N LEU A 247 36.93 17.45 23.02
CA LEU A 247 35.51 17.45 22.72
C LEU A 247 34.71 17.11 23.99
N SER A 248 33.74 17.96 24.32
CA SER A 248 32.80 17.71 25.40
C SER A 248 31.58 16.91 24.93
N GLU A 249 30.90 16.24 25.86
CA GLU A 249 29.61 15.60 25.59
C GLU A 249 28.57 16.63 25.06
N SER A 250 28.67 17.91 25.47
CA SER A 250 27.77 18.99 25.03
C SER A 250 28.00 19.43 23.59
N GLN A 251 29.26 19.49 23.16
CA GLN A 251 29.64 19.82 21.79
C GLN A 251 29.30 18.66 20.85
N ALA A 252 29.63 17.42 21.25
CA ALA A 252 29.34 16.24 20.45
C ALA A 252 27.83 16.05 20.21
N GLY A 253 27.00 16.30 21.23
CA GLY A 253 25.54 16.14 21.14
C GLY A 253 24.76 17.34 20.58
N GLU A 254 25.43 18.44 20.22
CA GLU A 254 24.78 19.68 19.78
C GLU A 254 23.83 19.48 18.58
N PRO A 255 24.20 18.75 17.50
CA PRO A 255 23.32 18.58 16.35
C PRO A 255 21.98 17.93 16.73
N PHE A 256 22.02 16.90 17.57
CA PHE A 256 20.82 16.20 18.04
C PHE A 256 19.97 17.05 18.98
N ARG A 257 20.63 17.83 19.86
CA ARG A 257 19.93 18.72 20.78
C ARG A 257 19.20 19.82 20.03
N SER A 258 19.87 20.52 19.12
CA SER A 258 19.28 21.60 18.35
C SER A 258 18.15 21.09 17.45
N TYR A 259 18.36 19.97 16.76
CA TYR A 259 17.31 19.30 16.00
C TYR A 259 16.07 18.98 16.85
N PHE A 260 16.25 18.32 17.99
CA PHE A 260 15.14 17.92 18.85
C PHE A 260 14.42 19.13 19.47
N SER A 261 15.16 20.09 20.02
CA SER A 261 14.60 21.30 20.65
C SER A 261 13.83 22.19 19.67
N HIS A 262 14.36 22.44 18.46
CA HIS A 262 13.65 23.19 17.43
C HIS A 262 12.38 22.46 16.97
N GLY A 263 12.43 21.14 16.84
CA GLY A 263 11.26 20.32 16.54
C GLY A 263 10.21 20.40 17.64
N MET A 264 10.64 20.40 18.91
CA MET A 264 9.74 20.49 20.06
C MET A 264 9.10 21.88 20.22
N ILE A 265 9.81 22.98 19.92
CA ILE A 265 9.26 24.36 19.96
C ILE A 265 8.02 24.50 19.06
N SER A 266 8.03 23.80 17.93
CA SER A 266 6.93 23.80 16.96
C SER A 266 5.93 22.67 17.18
N SER A 267 6.05 21.90 18.26
CA SER A 267 5.16 20.79 18.60
C SER A 267 4.46 21.07 19.93
N HIS A 268 3.14 20.93 20.00
CA HIS A 268 2.40 21.00 21.27
C HIS A 268 2.49 19.68 22.07
N ILE A 269 3.57 18.91 21.86
CA ILE A 269 3.79 17.61 22.49
C ILE A 269 4.33 17.85 23.90
N THR A 270 3.54 17.51 24.92
CA THR A 270 3.91 17.62 26.35
C THR A 270 4.52 16.33 26.91
N ASP A 271 4.71 15.31 26.07
CA ASP A 271 5.21 14.00 26.50
C ASP A 271 6.72 14.04 26.74
N ASN A 272 7.09 14.26 28.01
CA ASN A 272 8.47 14.28 28.48
C ASN A 272 8.99 12.88 28.84
N SER A 273 8.51 11.82 28.17
CA SER A 273 8.96 10.45 28.48
C SER A 273 10.51 10.34 28.42
N PRO A 274 11.18 9.86 29.49
CA PRO A 274 12.64 9.77 29.57
C PRO A 274 13.29 8.97 28.43
N SER A 275 12.56 8.01 27.85
CA SER A 275 13.08 7.08 26.84
C SER A 275 13.16 7.66 25.42
N ARG A 276 12.52 8.81 25.16
CA ARG A 276 12.54 9.47 23.84
C ARG A 276 13.19 10.85 23.90
N GLN A 277 14.36 10.92 24.51
CA GLN A 277 15.21 12.10 24.46
C GLN A 277 16.54 11.73 23.79
N PRO A 278 17.13 12.63 22.97
CA PRO A 278 18.48 12.41 22.47
C PRO A 278 19.44 12.33 23.66
N PHE A 279 20.60 11.67 23.52
CA PHE A 279 21.70 11.83 24.48
C PHE A 279 23.08 11.48 23.96
N VAL A 280 24.11 12.00 24.64
CA VAL A 280 25.53 11.62 24.45
C VAL A 280 26.20 11.52 25.82
N LEU A 281 26.77 10.35 26.13
CA LEU A 281 27.50 10.08 27.37
C LEU A 281 28.83 9.36 27.06
N PHE A 282 29.92 9.81 27.68
CA PHE A 282 31.26 9.27 27.47
C PHE A 282 31.67 8.31 28.59
N GLY A 283 32.31 7.20 28.23
CA GLY A 283 33.00 6.28 29.14
C GLY A 283 32.21 5.92 30.38
N SER A 284 32.81 6.18 31.55
CA SER A 284 32.25 5.85 32.87
C SER A 284 31.02 6.67 33.27
N HIS A 285 30.71 7.77 32.56
CA HIS A 285 29.51 8.58 32.78
C HIS A 285 28.24 7.89 32.23
N SER A 286 28.39 6.85 31.40
CA SER A 286 27.29 6.00 30.91
C SER A 286 26.77 5.01 31.96
N THR A 287 26.48 5.46 33.19
CA THR A 287 25.94 4.60 34.26
C THR A 287 24.44 4.33 34.08
N ARG A 288 23.92 3.29 34.75
CA ARG A 288 22.48 3.01 34.77
C ARG A 288 21.63 4.20 35.21
N GLU A 289 22.09 4.97 36.19
CA GLU A 289 21.37 6.14 36.70
C GLU A 289 21.28 7.23 35.64
N ASN A 290 22.38 7.55 34.97
CA ASN A 290 22.44 8.60 33.96
C ASN A 290 21.64 8.23 32.71
N LEU A 291 21.67 6.97 32.29
CA LEU A 291 20.85 6.49 31.16
C LEU A 291 19.34 6.53 31.47
N ASN A 292 18.93 6.32 32.73
CA ASN A 292 17.52 6.36 33.13
C ASN A 292 17.05 7.76 33.52
N SER A 293 17.96 8.71 33.74
CA SER A 293 17.62 10.04 34.25
C SER A 293 16.86 10.95 33.28
N GLY A 294 16.70 10.56 32.00
CA GLY A 294 15.85 11.29 31.04
C GLY A 294 16.22 12.77 30.97
N ASN A 295 17.46 13.08 30.57
CA ASN A 295 17.94 14.44 30.61
C ASN A 295 17.74 15.15 29.27
N PHE A 296 16.65 15.91 29.17
CA PHE A 296 16.45 16.97 28.17
C PHE A 296 17.44 18.14 28.37
N ASN A 297 18.33 18.05 29.36
CA ASN A 297 19.44 18.96 29.61
C ASN A 297 20.75 18.23 29.30
N PHE A 298 21.30 18.47 28.10
CA PHE A 298 22.61 17.94 27.72
C PHE A 298 23.74 18.62 28.51
N PRO A 299 24.90 17.95 28.59
CA PRO A 299 25.67 17.53 29.75
C PRO A 299 26.73 18.56 30.18
N SER A 300 27.48 18.21 31.24
CA SER A 300 28.63 18.95 31.74
C SER A 300 29.61 19.33 30.61
N GLU A 301 29.91 20.62 30.44
CA GLU A 301 31.08 21.05 29.67
C GLU A 301 32.40 20.48 30.24
N GLY A 302 32.38 19.97 31.47
CA GLY A 302 33.52 19.35 32.14
C GLY A 302 33.77 17.88 31.78
N HIS A 303 32.81 17.16 31.16
CA HIS A 303 33.01 15.77 30.72
C HIS A 303 33.56 15.77 29.29
N LEU A 304 34.88 15.61 29.20
CA LEU A 304 35.65 15.59 27.96
C LEU A 304 36.09 14.16 27.65
N VAL A 305 36.39 13.89 26.39
CA VAL A 305 36.94 12.58 25.98
C VAL A 305 38.20 12.23 26.80
N ARG A 306 39.06 13.20 27.11
CA ARG A 306 40.30 12.98 27.87
C ARG A 306 40.13 12.61 29.36
N ASN A 307 38.99 12.90 30.00
CA ASN A 307 38.85 12.79 31.47
C ASN A 307 37.64 11.97 31.96
N THR A 308 36.83 11.41 31.07
CA THR A 308 35.57 10.71 31.43
C THR A 308 35.71 9.17 31.46
N GLY A 309 36.93 8.66 31.31
CA GLY A 309 37.29 7.25 31.46
C GLY A 309 37.46 6.83 32.93
N LEU A 310 37.73 5.54 33.13
CA LEU A 310 37.90 4.95 34.47
C LEU A 310 39.00 5.70 35.25
N GLY A 311 38.67 6.20 36.43
CA GLY A 311 39.61 6.93 37.28
C GLY A 311 40.06 8.30 36.73
N GLY A 312 39.27 8.92 35.84
CA GLY A 312 39.60 10.21 35.23
C GLY A 312 40.51 10.11 34.00
N SER A 313 40.66 8.91 33.43
CA SER A 313 41.44 8.66 32.21
C SER A 313 40.65 9.01 30.94
N THR A 314 41.24 8.77 29.76
CA THR A 314 40.54 8.92 28.48
C THR A 314 39.39 7.92 28.36
N ALA A 315 38.21 8.39 27.95
CA ALA A 315 37.05 7.56 27.65
C ALA A 315 37.37 6.55 26.54
N LYS A 316 36.84 5.32 26.66
CA LYS A 316 37.06 4.22 25.69
C LYS A 316 35.89 4.04 24.72
N HIS A 317 34.73 4.55 25.09
CA HIS A 317 33.52 4.48 24.28
C HIS A 317 32.61 5.67 24.59
N MET A 318 31.61 5.86 23.74
CA MET A 318 30.49 6.75 23.97
C MET A 318 29.17 6.04 23.66
N VAL A 319 28.14 6.39 24.41
CA VAL A 319 26.77 5.96 24.15
C VAL A 319 25.99 7.16 23.67
N VAL A 320 25.35 7.01 22.51
CA VAL A 320 24.63 8.08 21.84
C VAL A 320 23.23 7.64 21.44
N GLN A 321 22.26 8.54 21.55
CA GLN A 321 20.88 8.35 21.10
C GLN A 321 20.43 9.59 20.32
N CYS A 322 19.86 9.36 19.13
CA CYS A 322 19.17 10.38 18.35
C CYS A 322 17.69 10.02 18.27
N VAL A 323 16.83 11.04 18.35
CA VAL A 323 15.38 10.91 18.39
C VAL A 323 14.76 11.95 17.47
N SER A 324 13.86 11.52 16.57
CA SER A 324 13.06 12.44 15.78
C SER A 324 12.00 13.12 16.67
N PRO A 325 11.93 14.46 16.71
CA PRO A 325 11.01 15.20 17.58
C PRO A 325 9.55 15.08 17.15
N LYS A 326 9.27 15.02 15.85
CA LYS A 326 7.92 14.91 15.27
C LYS A 326 7.71 13.60 14.53
N GLY A 327 8.39 12.54 14.95
CA GLY A 327 8.41 11.29 14.21
C GLY A 327 8.71 10.08 15.08
N PRO A 328 8.47 8.88 14.53
CA PRO A 328 8.66 7.62 15.24
C PRO A 328 10.13 7.16 15.29
N LEU A 329 11.02 7.77 14.50
CA LEU A 329 12.41 7.34 14.39
C LEU A 329 13.20 7.64 15.66
N ALA A 330 13.88 6.62 16.19
CA ALA A 330 14.90 6.75 17.21
C ALA A 330 15.91 5.61 17.05
N CYS A 331 17.18 5.92 17.29
CA CYS A 331 18.17 4.86 17.42
C CYS A 331 19.31 5.30 18.35
N SER A 332 19.92 4.30 18.97
CA SER A 332 20.99 4.44 19.93
C SER A 332 22.15 3.56 19.48
N ARG A 333 23.38 4.06 19.65
CA ARG A 333 24.62 3.44 19.19
C ARG A 333 25.65 3.53 20.30
N THR A 334 26.58 2.58 20.32
CA THR A 334 27.81 2.68 21.10
C THR A 334 28.98 2.74 20.13
N TYR A 335 29.80 3.79 20.25
CA TYR A 335 30.98 4.00 19.42
C TYR A 335 32.24 4.07 20.27
N PHE A 336 33.40 3.87 19.66
CA PHE A 336 34.65 3.58 20.39
C PHE A 336 35.74 4.62 20.15
N PHE A 337 36.49 4.94 21.20
CA PHE A 337 37.69 5.76 21.16
C PHE A 337 38.90 4.85 21.38
N GLY A 338 39.52 4.42 20.28
CA GLY A 338 40.58 3.41 20.23
C GLY A 338 40.29 2.33 19.19
N THR A 339 41.30 1.51 18.90
CA THR A 339 41.17 0.40 17.93
C THR A 339 40.91 -0.95 18.61
N THR A 340 40.31 -1.87 17.86
CA THR A 340 40.15 -3.28 18.26
C THR A 340 41.24 -4.18 17.71
N HIS A 341 42.15 -3.69 16.86
CA HIS A 341 43.20 -4.53 16.28
C HIS A 341 44.58 -3.89 16.35
N VAL A 342 45.60 -4.74 16.28
CA VAL A 342 46.99 -4.29 16.09
C VAL A 342 47.39 -4.64 14.66
N PRO A 343 47.82 -3.70 13.81
CA PRO A 343 48.26 -4.01 12.45
C PRO A 343 49.34 -5.09 12.47
N PHE A 344 49.28 -6.05 11.54
CA PHE A 344 50.35 -7.05 11.43
C PHE A 344 51.64 -6.38 10.94
N LEU A 345 52.74 -6.50 11.68
CA LEU A 345 54.04 -5.85 11.40
C LEU A 345 55.16 -6.84 11.01
N GLY A 346 54.81 -8.10 10.68
CA GLY A 346 55.77 -9.10 10.18
C GLY A 346 56.41 -10.01 11.23
N ASN A 347 56.19 -9.82 12.53
CA ASN A 347 56.62 -10.72 13.61
C ASN A 347 55.57 -10.78 14.73
N ASP A 348 55.05 -11.99 15.02
CA ASP A 348 54.08 -12.23 16.12
C ASP A 348 54.71 -12.17 17.53
N SER A 349 56.04 -12.05 17.62
CA SER A 349 56.80 -12.16 18.87
C SER A 349 56.89 -10.87 19.69
N GLU A 350 56.59 -9.71 19.11
CA GLU A 350 56.52 -8.45 19.87
C GLU A 350 55.13 -8.29 20.50
N MET A 351 54.96 -8.76 21.75
CA MET A 351 53.73 -8.56 22.52
C MET A 351 53.52 -7.07 22.84
N HIS A 352 52.91 -6.32 21.92
CA HIS A 352 52.33 -5.03 22.24
C HIS A 352 51.13 -5.23 23.18
N LYS A 353 50.97 -4.35 24.18
CA LYS A 353 49.81 -4.38 25.09
C LYS A 353 48.54 -4.32 24.23
N LYS A 354 47.73 -5.37 24.28
CA LYS A 354 46.47 -5.42 23.54
C LYS A 354 45.54 -4.31 24.06
N PRO A 355 44.69 -3.71 23.21
CA PRO A 355 43.64 -2.79 23.64
C PRO A 355 42.52 -3.57 24.35
N GLU A 356 42.83 -4.15 25.52
CA GLU A 356 42.00 -5.16 26.19
C GLU A 356 40.63 -4.62 26.61
N GLN A 357 40.52 -3.33 26.98
CA GLN A 357 39.26 -2.70 27.37
C GLN A 357 38.36 -2.38 26.17
N VAL A 358 38.90 -1.78 25.10
CA VAL A 358 38.14 -1.42 23.89
C VAL A 358 37.68 -2.67 23.16
N MET A 359 38.54 -3.69 23.08
CA MET A 359 38.20 -5.01 22.56
C MET A 359 37.04 -5.63 23.35
N LEU A 360 37.14 -5.64 24.69
CA LEU A 360 36.09 -6.23 25.54
C LEU A 360 34.73 -5.54 25.33
N LEU A 361 34.71 -4.21 25.37
CA LEU A 361 33.47 -3.45 25.17
C LEU A 361 32.91 -3.64 23.75
N SER A 362 33.77 -3.71 22.73
CA SER A 362 33.34 -3.98 21.35
C SER A 362 32.78 -5.39 21.17
N GLN A 363 33.35 -6.40 21.84
CA GLN A 363 32.82 -7.76 21.83
C GLN A 363 31.45 -7.85 22.51
N ILE A 364 31.27 -7.20 23.66
CA ILE A 364 29.96 -7.12 24.32
C ILE A 364 28.96 -6.40 23.41
N TYR A 365 29.35 -5.27 22.81
CA TYR A 365 28.49 -4.54 21.87
C TYR A 365 28.11 -5.38 20.65
N THR A 366 29.03 -6.21 20.13
CA THR A 366 28.74 -7.18 19.07
C THR A 366 27.65 -8.18 19.48
N ALA A 367 27.74 -8.73 20.70
CA ALA A 367 26.69 -9.59 21.23
C ALA A 367 25.35 -8.84 21.39
N VAL A 368 25.36 -7.57 21.77
CA VAL A 368 24.14 -6.73 21.90
C VAL A 368 23.51 -6.47 20.54
N VAL A 369 24.29 -6.17 19.50
CA VAL A 369 23.77 -5.94 18.13
C VAL A 369 23.07 -7.19 17.62
N GLU A 370 23.73 -8.34 17.68
CA GLU A 370 23.16 -9.63 17.26
C GLU A 370 21.89 -9.98 18.05
N ALA A 371 21.89 -9.72 19.36
CA ALA A 371 20.72 -9.96 20.21
C ALA A 371 19.51 -9.11 19.82
N VAL A 372 19.70 -7.81 19.52
CA VAL A 372 18.61 -6.94 19.08
C VAL A 372 18.09 -7.35 17.71
N LEU A 373 18.97 -7.68 16.75
CA LEU A 373 18.55 -8.14 15.43
C LEU A 373 17.76 -9.46 15.50
N ALA A 374 18.22 -10.41 16.32
CA ALA A 374 17.49 -11.64 16.60
C ALA A 374 16.15 -11.38 17.31
N GLY A 375 16.12 -10.42 18.24
CA GLY A 375 14.90 -9.99 18.91
C GLY A 375 13.87 -9.40 17.94
N ILE A 376 14.30 -8.56 16.98
CA ILE A 376 13.47 -8.01 15.91
C ILE A 376 12.92 -9.12 15.03
N GLU A 377 13.75 -10.07 14.59
CA GLU A 377 13.31 -11.19 13.77
C GLU A 377 12.31 -12.10 14.51
N CYS A 378 12.56 -12.37 15.80
CA CYS A 378 11.65 -13.13 16.65
C CYS A 378 10.31 -12.38 16.83
N TYR A 379 10.35 -11.07 17.06
CA TYR A 379 9.15 -10.25 17.16
C TYR A 379 8.37 -10.23 15.84
N ALA A 380 9.03 -10.09 14.69
CA ALA A 380 8.38 -10.10 13.39
C ALA A 380 7.61 -11.41 13.12
N LYS A 381 8.11 -12.55 13.61
CA LYS A 381 7.48 -13.87 13.46
C LYS A 381 6.38 -14.15 14.49
N THR A 382 6.52 -13.63 15.71
CA THR A 382 5.64 -13.98 16.84
C THR A 382 4.67 -12.90 17.25
N SER A 383 4.94 -11.64 16.89
CA SER A 383 4.25 -10.42 17.35
C SER A 383 4.16 -10.27 18.87
N THR A 384 5.04 -10.94 19.62
CA THR A 384 5.02 -10.94 21.09
C THR A 384 6.34 -10.46 21.69
N GLU A 385 6.27 -9.50 22.62
CA GLU A 385 7.44 -8.94 23.29
C GLU A 385 8.17 -9.98 24.15
N SER A 386 7.45 -10.82 24.89
CA SER A 386 8.06 -11.83 25.78
C SER A 386 8.96 -12.80 25.01
N LYS A 387 8.49 -13.33 23.86
CA LYS A 387 9.29 -14.25 23.04
C LYS A 387 10.46 -13.53 22.38
N ALA A 388 10.28 -12.27 21.96
CA ALA A 388 11.37 -11.47 21.41
C ALA A 388 12.46 -11.22 22.45
N LYS A 389 12.07 -10.91 23.69
CA LYS A 389 12.98 -10.77 24.83
C LYS A 389 13.74 -12.05 25.13
N GLU A 390 13.03 -13.18 25.25
CA GLU A 390 13.66 -14.49 25.47
C GLU A 390 14.66 -14.83 24.35
N GLY A 391 14.29 -14.60 23.08
CA GLY A 391 15.16 -14.82 21.93
C GLY A 391 16.40 -13.92 21.93
N ALA A 392 16.24 -12.64 22.25
CA ALA A 392 17.35 -11.67 22.34
C ALA A 392 18.32 -12.04 23.48
N GLU A 393 17.80 -12.35 24.68
CA GLU A 393 18.62 -12.72 25.83
C GLU A 393 19.37 -14.04 25.59
N GLN A 394 18.73 -15.04 24.97
CA GLN A 394 19.38 -16.29 24.57
C GLN A 394 20.49 -16.05 23.55
N MET A 395 20.24 -15.19 22.55
CA MET A 395 21.24 -14.88 21.53
C MET A 395 22.44 -14.15 22.13
N PHE A 396 22.20 -13.17 23.00
CA PHE A 396 23.26 -12.47 23.71
C PHE A 396 24.17 -13.43 24.48
N MET A 397 23.57 -14.37 25.24
CA MET A 397 24.31 -15.36 26.02
C MET A 397 25.13 -16.32 25.16
N SER A 398 24.58 -16.75 24.01
CA SER A 398 25.27 -17.61 23.05
C SER A 398 26.46 -16.90 22.36
N MET A 399 26.30 -15.61 22.04
CA MET A 399 27.38 -14.81 21.47
C MET A 399 28.51 -14.57 22.46
N LEU A 400 28.21 -14.36 23.75
CA LEU A 400 29.25 -14.30 24.79
C LEU A 400 30.05 -15.61 24.88
N ASP A 401 29.40 -16.77 24.71
CA ASP A 401 30.10 -18.07 24.69
C ASP A 401 31.03 -18.17 23.46
N THR A 402 30.54 -17.75 22.29
CA THR A 402 31.29 -17.78 21.01
C THR A 402 32.50 -16.83 21.04
N LEU A 403 32.37 -15.69 21.70
CA LEU A 403 33.45 -14.70 21.88
C LEU A 403 34.39 -15.04 23.06
N HIS A 404 34.22 -16.22 23.69
CA HIS A 404 35.03 -16.69 24.82
C HIS A 404 34.92 -15.81 26.08
N LEU A 405 33.80 -15.11 26.28
CA LEU A 405 33.51 -14.23 27.42
C LEU A 405 32.66 -14.90 28.51
N THR A 406 32.76 -16.23 28.65
CA THR A 406 31.94 -17.03 29.58
C THR A 406 32.01 -16.58 31.04
N GLN A 407 33.13 -15.98 31.46
CA GLN A 407 33.35 -15.45 32.81
C GLN A 407 32.43 -14.26 33.15
N LEU A 408 31.99 -13.51 32.15
CA LEU A 408 31.10 -12.34 32.33
C LEU A 408 29.62 -12.71 32.33
N LYS A 409 29.28 -13.93 31.90
CA LYS A 409 27.89 -14.38 31.72
C LYS A 409 27.06 -14.17 32.98
N THR A 410 27.56 -14.63 34.12
CA THR A 410 26.88 -14.51 35.43
C THR A 410 26.84 -13.07 35.93
N ALA A 411 27.86 -12.26 35.61
CA ALA A 411 27.94 -10.87 36.05
C ALA A 411 27.02 -9.94 35.24
N LEU A 412 26.82 -10.24 33.96
CA LEU A 412 26.02 -9.43 33.04
C LEU A 412 24.56 -9.87 32.98
N SER A 413 24.22 -11.13 33.31
CA SER A 413 22.84 -11.63 33.22
C SER A 413 21.81 -10.85 34.03
N SER A 414 22.22 -10.23 35.15
CA SER A 414 21.34 -9.37 35.97
C SER A 414 21.37 -7.89 35.56
N LYS A 415 22.22 -7.52 34.60
CA LYS A 415 22.47 -6.13 34.17
C LYS A 415 21.99 -5.85 32.74
N ILE A 416 21.33 -6.80 32.10
CA ILE A 416 20.74 -6.61 30.78
C ILE A 416 19.30 -6.09 30.89
N ALA A 417 18.91 -5.23 29.97
CA ALA A 417 17.52 -4.85 29.76
C ALA A 417 17.22 -4.83 28.26
N PHE A 418 16.24 -5.62 27.84
CA PHE A 418 15.69 -5.60 26.49
C PHE A 418 14.23 -5.13 26.55
N GLN A 419 13.85 -4.25 25.62
CA GLN A 419 12.49 -3.74 25.48
C GLN A 419 12.17 -3.45 24.02
N ILE A 420 10.88 -3.53 23.68
CA ILE A 420 10.36 -3.05 22.40
C ILE A 420 9.32 -1.97 22.72
N GLN A 421 9.38 -0.84 22.05
CA GLN A 421 8.41 0.25 22.23
C GLN A 421 7.77 0.59 20.88
N ALA A 422 6.44 0.53 20.78
CA ALA A 422 5.73 1.02 19.61
C ALA A 422 5.53 2.53 19.71
N VAL A 423 5.75 3.23 18.60
CA VAL A 423 5.71 4.69 18.50
C VAL A 423 4.85 5.05 17.30
N ASN A 424 3.91 5.99 17.50
CA ASN A 424 3.08 6.50 16.40
C ASN A 424 3.83 7.54 15.56
N ASN A 425 3.20 7.98 14.47
CA ASN A 425 3.80 8.92 13.51
C ASN A 425 4.17 10.27 14.12
N HIS A 426 3.62 10.61 15.29
CA HIS A 426 3.90 11.85 16.03
C HIS A 426 4.94 11.66 17.14
N GLY A 427 5.53 10.47 17.26
CA GLY A 427 6.55 10.20 18.25
C GLY A 427 6.05 9.79 19.64
N ARG A 428 4.75 9.48 19.81
CA ARG A 428 4.16 9.06 21.09
C ARG A 428 4.20 7.54 21.27
N ILE A 429 4.54 7.11 22.48
CA ILE A 429 4.62 5.70 22.84
C ILE A 429 3.20 5.12 22.96
N THR A 430 2.97 3.98 22.32
CA THR A 430 1.71 3.24 22.32
C THR A 430 1.96 1.82 22.87
N PRO A 431 1.05 1.25 23.67
CA PRO A 431 1.19 -0.12 24.16
C PRO A 431 1.23 -1.14 23.01
N LEU A 432 2.10 -2.14 23.13
CA LEU A 432 2.32 -3.19 22.12
C LEU A 432 1.13 -4.17 21.98
N ASP A 433 0.33 -4.34 23.03
CA ASP A 433 -0.81 -5.25 23.08
C ASP A 433 -1.99 -4.80 22.20
N ASN A 434 -1.92 -3.59 21.64
CA ASN A 434 -2.95 -3.09 20.76
C ASN A 434 -2.87 -3.77 19.39
N GLU A 435 -3.99 -4.17 18.79
CA GLU A 435 -4.01 -4.79 17.46
C GLU A 435 -3.39 -3.87 16.39
N ASP A 436 -3.39 -2.57 16.63
CA ASP A 436 -2.80 -1.55 15.75
C ASP A 436 -1.28 -1.51 15.80
N SER A 437 -0.64 -2.21 16.76
CA SER A 437 0.81 -2.21 16.93
C SER A 437 1.55 -2.69 15.69
N LEU A 438 0.96 -3.59 14.88
CA LEU A 438 1.54 -4.06 13.61
C LEU A 438 1.86 -2.90 12.66
N SER A 439 0.97 -1.91 12.58
CA SER A 439 1.09 -0.72 11.74
C SER A 439 1.89 0.42 12.38
N LEU A 440 2.46 0.22 13.58
CA LEU A 440 3.30 1.21 14.23
C LEU A 440 4.78 0.86 14.04
N ILE A 441 5.62 1.90 13.96
CA ILE A 441 7.06 1.74 14.02
C ILE A 441 7.45 1.40 15.45
N LYS A 442 8.41 0.49 15.58
CA LYS A 442 8.84 -0.03 16.86
C LYS A 442 10.32 0.26 17.01
N THR A 443 10.72 0.63 18.22
CA THR A 443 12.13 0.70 18.59
C THR A 443 12.45 -0.50 19.46
N ALA A 444 13.30 -1.41 18.98
CA ALA A 444 13.87 -2.47 19.81
C ALA A 444 15.18 -1.96 20.40
N SER A 445 15.37 -2.09 21.72
CA SER A 445 16.60 -1.69 22.38
C SER A 445 17.10 -2.73 23.37
N MET A 446 18.43 -2.84 23.44
CA MET A 446 19.10 -3.62 24.47
C MET A 446 20.19 -2.77 25.14
N MET A 447 20.20 -2.78 26.47
CA MET A 447 21.16 -2.08 27.30
C MET A 447 21.87 -3.09 28.20
N VAL A 448 23.18 -2.97 28.31
CA VAL A 448 23.99 -3.73 29.27
C VAL A 448 24.63 -2.72 30.21
N PHE A 449 24.13 -2.69 31.44
CA PHE A 449 24.49 -1.68 32.42
C PHE A 449 25.78 -2.01 33.17
N ASP A 450 26.51 -0.95 33.52
CA ASP A 450 27.58 -0.95 34.52
C ASP A 450 28.57 -2.13 34.39
N ILE A 451 29.23 -2.24 33.23
CA ILE A 451 30.15 -3.32 32.88
C ILE A 451 31.38 -3.29 33.80
N PRO A 452 31.69 -4.38 34.51
CA PRO A 452 32.83 -4.43 35.42
C PRO A 452 34.17 -4.47 34.66
N ASP A 453 35.18 -3.77 35.18
CA ASP A 453 36.55 -3.91 34.67
C ASP A 453 37.21 -5.18 35.24
N LEU A 454 37.46 -6.17 34.38
CA LEU A 454 38.09 -7.43 34.74
C LEU A 454 39.62 -7.32 34.91
N LEU A 455 40.25 -6.29 34.32
CA LEU A 455 41.71 -6.18 34.29
C LEU A 455 42.27 -5.63 35.61
N THR A 456 41.55 -4.68 36.22
CA THR A 456 41.96 -4.04 37.48
C THR A 456 41.20 -4.55 38.70
N GLY A 457 40.09 -5.27 38.50
CA GLY A 457 39.25 -5.84 39.56
C GLY A 457 38.54 -4.79 40.45
N ARG A 458 38.64 -3.50 40.12
CA ARG A 458 37.96 -2.38 40.79
C ARG A 458 37.58 -1.33 39.75
N GLY A 459 36.29 -1.17 39.49
CA GLY A 459 35.79 -0.11 38.62
C GLY A 459 34.65 -0.55 37.70
N CYS A 460 33.98 0.44 37.13
CA CYS A 460 32.94 0.28 36.12
C CYS A 460 33.45 0.95 34.83
N LEU A 461 33.47 0.20 33.72
CA LEU A 461 33.86 0.75 32.42
C LEU A 461 32.77 1.68 31.85
N GLY A 462 31.52 1.50 32.26
CA GLY A 462 30.33 2.18 31.75
C GLY A 462 29.30 1.17 31.25
N SER A 463 28.34 1.61 30.46
CA SER A 463 27.30 0.75 29.85
C SER A 463 27.42 0.75 28.32
N VAL A 464 26.86 -0.27 27.67
CA VAL A 464 26.67 -0.28 26.22
C VAL A 464 25.18 -0.31 25.88
N VAL A 465 24.80 0.38 24.81
CA VAL A 465 23.42 0.47 24.33
C VAL A 465 23.37 0.34 22.82
N PHE A 466 22.39 -0.41 22.33
CA PHE A 466 22.04 -0.47 20.92
C PHE A 466 20.52 -0.45 20.77
N SER A 467 20.03 0.29 19.78
CA SER A 467 18.60 0.26 19.42
C SER A 467 18.37 0.52 17.94
N GLU A 468 17.31 -0.06 17.39
CA GLU A 468 16.92 0.09 15.98
C GLU A 468 15.43 0.37 15.86
N SER A 469 15.06 1.30 14.99
CA SER A 469 13.68 1.53 14.55
C SER A 469 13.34 0.60 13.39
N PHE A 470 12.27 -0.18 13.54
CA PHE A 470 11.84 -1.14 12.55
C PHE A 470 10.32 -1.14 12.36
N LEU A 471 9.89 -1.60 11.19
CA LEU A 471 8.49 -1.81 10.85
C LEU A 471 8.27 -3.27 10.46
N THR A 472 7.12 -3.81 10.87
CA THR A 472 6.71 -5.20 10.62
C THR A 472 5.51 -5.22 9.70
N SER A 473 5.42 -6.26 8.88
CA SER A 473 4.29 -6.50 8.00
C SER A 473 3.87 -7.97 8.10
N GLN A 474 2.56 -8.22 8.11
CA GLN A 474 1.99 -9.55 8.24
C GLN A 474 0.84 -9.74 7.24
N ILE A 475 0.90 -10.81 6.47
CA ILE A 475 -0.15 -11.22 5.52
C ILE A 475 -0.68 -12.58 5.95
N TYR A 476 -1.99 -12.71 6.08
CA TYR A 476 -2.63 -14.00 6.32
C TYR A 476 -2.80 -14.76 5.01
N VAL A 477 -2.31 -15.98 4.97
CA VAL A 477 -2.25 -16.82 3.77
C VAL A 477 -2.99 -18.12 4.05
N LYS A 478 -3.98 -18.41 3.20
CA LYS A 478 -4.77 -19.63 3.23
C LYS A 478 -4.13 -20.69 2.34
N GLU A 479 -3.84 -21.83 2.93
CA GLU A 479 -3.32 -23.01 2.25
C GLU A 479 -4.45 -23.80 1.57
N LYS A 480 -4.07 -24.75 0.70
CA LYS A 480 -5.05 -25.60 -0.01
C LYS A 480 -5.88 -26.49 0.92
N ASP A 481 -5.36 -26.83 2.09
CA ASP A 481 -6.04 -27.59 3.13
C ASP A 481 -7.01 -26.74 3.98
N GLY A 482 -7.04 -25.42 3.74
CA GLY A 482 -7.85 -24.46 4.48
C GLY A 482 -7.21 -23.90 5.74
N SER A 483 -5.99 -24.32 6.10
CA SER A 483 -5.22 -23.72 7.20
C SER A 483 -4.81 -22.28 6.86
N ILE A 484 -4.69 -21.44 7.89
CA ILE A 484 -4.28 -20.04 7.75
C ILE A 484 -2.91 -19.89 8.41
N ASN A 485 -1.91 -19.59 7.59
CA ASN A 485 -0.55 -19.28 8.00
C ASN A 485 -0.32 -17.77 7.89
N SER A 486 0.65 -17.24 8.62
CA SER A 486 1.06 -15.84 8.49
C SER A 486 2.41 -15.73 7.80
N GLU A 487 2.45 -15.07 6.65
CA GLU A 487 3.69 -14.62 6.02
C GLU A 487 4.09 -13.29 6.67
N THR A 488 5.34 -13.19 7.12
CA THR A 488 5.83 -12.01 7.84
C THR A 488 7.05 -11.42 7.16
N SER A 489 7.15 -10.10 7.19
CA SER A 489 8.30 -9.36 6.68
C SER A 489 8.61 -8.19 7.63
N HIS A 490 9.85 -7.74 7.65
CA HIS A 490 10.26 -6.60 8.46
C HIS A 490 11.34 -5.79 7.73
N ILE A 491 11.44 -4.51 8.09
CA ILE A 491 12.50 -3.63 7.64
C ILE A 491 13.02 -2.81 8.81
N ILE A 492 14.34 -2.62 8.85
CA ILE A 492 15.01 -1.76 9.83
C ILE A 492 15.29 -0.42 9.14
N LEU A 493 14.59 0.62 9.56
CA LEU A 493 14.65 1.94 8.93
C LEU A 493 15.96 2.67 9.25
N THR A 494 16.53 2.42 10.44
CA THR A 494 17.78 3.04 10.91
C THR A 494 19.04 2.24 10.56
N ALA A 495 18.93 1.23 9.70
CA ALA A 495 20.05 0.37 9.29
C ALA A 495 21.15 1.13 8.52
N ALA A 496 20.80 2.24 7.87
CA ALA A 496 21.73 3.10 7.14
C ALA A 496 22.75 3.80 8.05
N ILE A 497 22.39 3.99 9.32
CA ILE A 497 23.25 4.64 10.31
C ILE A 497 24.28 3.62 10.79
N PRO A 498 25.60 3.92 10.66
CA PRO A 498 26.66 2.99 11.03
C PRO A 498 26.43 2.38 12.40
N ARG A 499 26.33 1.06 12.46
CA ARG A 499 26.14 0.32 13.72
C ARG A 499 27.43 0.32 14.54
N TYR A 500 28.58 0.33 13.88
CA TYR A 500 29.89 0.45 14.50
C TYR A 500 30.64 1.65 13.91
N ALA A 501 31.41 2.34 14.76
CA ALA A 501 32.35 3.37 14.38
C ALA A 501 33.42 3.47 15.47
N SER A 502 34.64 3.79 15.05
CA SER A 502 35.77 3.97 15.96
C SER A 502 36.66 5.12 15.50
N TRP A 503 37.39 5.74 16.44
CA TRP A 503 38.40 6.76 16.13
C TRP A 503 39.70 6.45 16.85
N LEU A 504 40.83 6.63 16.16
CA LEU A 504 42.17 6.52 16.73
C LEU A 504 42.48 7.71 17.63
N VAL A 505 42.19 7.57 18.93
CA VAL A 505 42.40 8.64 19.92
C VAL A 505 43.66 8.40 20.77
N GLU A 506 44.09 7.14 20.94
CA GLU A 506 45.27 6.82 21.74
C GLU A 506 46.58 7.00 20.95
N ASP A 507 47.53 7.72 21.53
CA ASP A 507 48.89 7.90 20.97
C ASP A 507 49.60 6.58 20.60
N SER A 508 49.35 5.51 21.36
CA SER A 508 49.91 4.18 21.07
C SER A 508 49.36 3.59 19.78
N ASP A 509 48.06 3.70 19.57
CA ASP A 509 47.35 3.12 18.43
C ASP A 509 47.70 3.88 17.15
N VAL A 510 47.78 5.21 17.24
CA VAL A 510 48.25 6.09 16.16
C VAL A 510 49.66 5.71 15.74
N LYS A 511 50.60 5.58 16.70
CA LYS A 511 51.98 5.18 16.42
C LYS A 511 52.08 3.80 15.78
N LEU A 512 51.23 2.85 16.16
CA LEU A 512 51.19 1.52 15.55
C LEU A 512 50.66 1.56 14.12
N SER A 513 49.62 2.35 13.87
CA SER A 513 49.10 2.60 12.52
C SER A 513 50.14 3.28 11.63
N GLU A 514 50.81 4.34 12.12
CA GLU A 514 51.89 5.02 11.41
C GLU A 514 53.07 4.09 11.10
N LYS A 515 53.44 3.22 12.05
CA LYS A 515 54.47 2.18 11.83
C LYS A 515 54.10 1.23 10.69
N ALA A 516 52.83 0.81 10.61
CA ALA A 516 52.37 0.00 9.48
C ALA A 516 52.43 0.78 8.14
N GLN A 517 52.23 2.10 8.16
CA GLN A 517 52.37 2.91 6.95
C GLN A 517 53.84 3.16 6.54
N LEU A 518 54.81 3.04 7.46
CA LEU A 518 56.24 3.16 7.13
C LEU A 518 56.70 2.10 6.12
N ILE A 519 56.00 0.96 6.04
CA ILE A 519 56.19 -0.10 5.03
C ILE A 519 56.18 0.46 3.60
N LEU A 520 55.41 1.53 3.35
CA LEU A 520 55.32 2.17 2.03
C LEU A 520 56.64 2.82 1.58
N LYS A 521 57.57 3.06 2.50
CA LYS A 521 58.88 3.66 2.23
C LYS A 521 60.01 2.63 2.11
N GLU A 522 59.73 1.35 2.35
CA GLU A 522 60.71 0.27 2.28
C GLU A 522 60.77 -0.36 0.89
N ASP A 523 61.97 -0.59 0.35
CA ASP A 523 62.15 -1.21 -0.97
C ASP A 523 61.66 -2.68 -1.00
N LYS A 524 61.71 -3.38 0.14
CA LYS A 524 61.23 -4.75 0.28
C LYS A 524 60.80 -5.02 1.72
N SER A 525 59.49 -5.04 1.95
CA SER A 525 58.90 -5.27 3.27
C SER A 525 58.44 -6.72 3.47
N PHE A 526 57.84 -7.03 4.62
CA PHE A 526 57.22 -8.34 4.87
C PHE A 526 55.97 -8.60 4.01
N LEU A 527 55.35 -7.56 3.43
CA LEU A 527 54.30 -7.70 2.42
C LEU A 527 54.88 -7.82 1.00
N GLY A 528 56.20 -7.73 0.85
CA GLY A 528 56.92 -7.83 -0.42
C GLY A 528 57.20 -6.46 -1.05
N THR A 529 57.31 -6.41 -2.39
CA THR A 529 57.55 -5.16 -3.14
C THR A 529 56.23 -4.45 -3.44
N LEU A 530 56.16 -3.13 -3.23
CA LEU A 530 54.97 -2.33 -3.56
C LEU A 530 54.70 -2.37 -5.07
N LEU A 531 53.49 -2.77 -5.47
CA LEU A 531 53.05 -2.80 -6.86
C LEU A 531 52.36 -1.48 -7.24
N THR A 532 51.30 -1.12 -6.50
CA THR A 532 50.53 0.11 -6.72
C THR A 532 49.75 0.48 -5.47
N GLY A 533 49.28 1.72 -5.38
CA GLY A 533 48.28 2.12 -4.40
C GLY A 533 47.48 3.35 -4.82
N GLY A 534 46.39 3.62 -4.11
CA GLY A 534 45.52 4.75 -4.40
C GLY A 534 44.29 4.81 -3.51
N ASP A 535 43.58 5.93 -3.64
CA ASP A 535 42.32 6.20 -2.93
C ASP A 535 41.11 5.61 -3.66
N GLY A 536 39.98 5.50 -2.95
CA GLY A 536 38.68 5.11 -3.51
C GLY A 536 38.47 3.60 -3.63
N ALA A 537 39.03 2.83 -2.69
CA ALA A 537 38.73 1.41 -2.51
C ALA A 537 37.86 1.22 -1.26
N TYR A 538 36.96 0.24 -1.31
CA TYR A 538 36.04 -0.05 -0.21
C TYR A 538 36.32 -1.42 0.40
N ILE A 539 36.40 -1.51 1.72
CA ILE A 539 36.48 -2.77 2.47
C ILE A 539 35.09 -3.09 3.04
N TYR A 540 34.67 -4.35 2.97
CA TYR A 540 33.36 -4.78 3.46
C TYR A 540 33.34 -6.25 3.91
N SER A 541 32.52 -6.57 4.92
CA SER A 541 32.35 -7.93 5.45
C SER A 541 30.86 -8.29 5.54
N SER A 542 30.56 -9.59 5.72
CA SER A 542 29.20 -10.07 5.97
C SER A 542 28.70 -9.85 7.40
N ASN A 543 29.49 -9.22 8.27
CA ASN A 543 29.09 -8.92 9.64
C ASN A 543 27.97 -7.86 9.63
N PRO A 544 26.87 -8.05 10.39
CA PRO A 544 25.78 -7.07 10.46
C PRO A 544 26.21 -5.67 10.91
N GLN A 545 27.35 -5.54 11.59
CA GLN A 545 27.88 -4.25 12.04
C GLN A 545 28.69 -3.50 10.99
N ALA A 546 29.23 -4.22 10.00
CA ALA A 546 30.09 -3.62 8.99
C ALA A 546 29.28 -2.77 8.02
N MET A 547 29.84 -1.62 7.66
CA MET A 547 29.43 -0.82 6.51
C MET A 547 30.59 -0.76 5.52
N PRO A 548 30.34 -0.53 4.21
CA PRO A 548 31.42 -0.33 3.25
C PRO A 548 32.26 0.88 3.64
N ALA A 549 33.49 0.65 4.09
CA ALA A 549 34.40 1.71 4.53
C ALA A 549 35.34 2.11 3.39
N GLU A 550 35.39 3.40 3.06
CA GLU A 550 36.29 3.95 2.04
C GLU A 550 37.68 4.18 2.62
N GLY A 551 38.72 3.75 1.90
CA GLY A 551 40.08 3.99 2.33
C GLY A 551 41.13 3.91 1.23
N LYS A 552 42.37 4.06 1.63
CA LYS A 552 43.55 3.95 0.76
C LYS A 552 43.99 2.50 0.71
N LEU A 553 44.09 1.94 -0.49
CA LEU A 553 44.50 0.57 -0.70
C LEU A 553 45.84 0.51 -1.42
N TYR A 554 46.76 -0.28 -0.88
CA TYR A 554 48.08 -0.54 -1.44
C TYR A 554 48.27 -2.04 -1.64
N PHE A 555 48.65 -2.42 -2.87
CA PHE A 555 48.92 -3.79 -3.26
C PHE A 555 50.42 -4.05 -3.27
N PHE A 556 50.86 -5.14 -2.64
CA PHE A 556 52.23 -5.62 -2.66
C PHE A 556 52.33 -6.98 -3.35
N SER A 557 53.54 -7.46 -3.61
CA SER A 557 53.75 -8.80 -4.20
C SER A 557 53.20 -9.93 -3.33
N ASP A 558 53.23 -9.78 -2.01
CA ASP A 558 52.92 -10.83 -1.02
C ASP A 558 51.82 -10.42 -0.02
N GLY A 559 51.08 -9.34 -0.27
CA GLY A 559 49.94 -8.95 0.58
C GLY A 559 49.33 -7.60 0.21
N ILE A 560 48.49 -7.08 1.12
CA ILE A 560 47.83 -5.77 0.98
C ILE A 560 47.91 -4.95 2.27
N LEU A 561 47.92 -3.64 2.10
CA LEU A 561 47.77 -2.66 3.18
C LEU A 561 46.56 -1.79 2.85
N PHE A 562 45.57 -1.81 3.74
CA PHE A 562 44.44 -0.88 3.70
C PHE A 562 44.60 0.13 4.82
N SER A 563 44.37 1.41 4.54
CA SER A 563 44.45 2.47 5.54
C SER A 563 43.20 3.33 5.48
N ASP A 564 42.59 3.50 6.64
CA ASP A 564 41.37 4.27 6.85
C ASP A 564 41.55 5.23 8.04
N PRO A 565 41.03 6.48 7.98
CA PRO A 565 41.14 7.43 9.10
C PRO A 565 40.51 6.94 10.41
N HIS A 566 39.47 6.10 10.35
CA HIS A 566 38.74 5.64 11.53
C HIS A 566 39.41 4.44 12.22
N HIS A 567 39.70 3.39 11.46
CA HIS A 567 40.28 2.14 11.98
C HIS A 567 41.81 2.13 11.99
N GLY A 568 42.45 3.01 11.23
CA GLY A 568 43.89 2.97 10.98
C GLY A 568 44.28 1.97 9.92
N SER A 569 45.49 1.43 10.06
CA SER A 569 46.11 0.56 9.07
C SER A 569 45.78 -0.91 9.31
N ILE A 570 45.43 -1.64 8.25
CA ILE A 570 45.13 -3.07 8.24
C ILE A 570 46.08 -3.72 7.25
N SER A 571 46.98 -4.57 7.75
CA SER A 571 47.98 -5.28 6.93
C SER A 571 47.58 -6.75 6.81
N ILE A 572 47.41 -7.25 5.58
CA ILE A 572 47.03 -8.65 5.30
C ILE A 572 48.11 -9.29 4.42
N SER A 573 48.95 -10.14 5.02
CA SER A 573 49.92 -10.98 4.31
C SER A 573 49.22 -12.17 3.63
N LYS A 574 49.75 -12.63 2.49
CA LYS A 574 49.33 -13.88 1.84
C LYS A 574 49.47 -15.10 2.75
N ASP A 575 50.36 -15.08 3.73
CA ASP A 575 50.47 -16.16 4.71
C ASP A 575 49.19 -16.34 5.54
N HIS A 576 48.43 -15.26 5.72
CA HIS A 576 47.14 -15.28 6.41
C HIS A 576 45.95 -15.52 5.47
N MET A 577 46.17 -15.59 4.16
CA MET A 577 45.12 -15.89 3.17
C MET A 577 45.00 -17.40 2.94
N LYS A 578 43.78 -17.89 2.71
CA LYS A 578 43.45 -19.26 2.28
C LYS A 578 43.18 -19.32 0.79
N SER A 579 42.44 -18.35 0.27
CA SER A 579 41.97 -18.29 -1.10
C SER A 579 41.76 -16.83 -1.52
N LEU A 580 41.87 -16.56 -2.82
CA LEU A 580 41.72 -15.23 -3.40
C LEU A 580 40.92 -15.33 -4.71
N SER A 581 39.77 -14.68 -4.76
CA SER A 581 38.91 -14.67 -5.93
C SER A 581 38.52 -13.26 -6.36
N LEU A 582 38.40 -13.05 -7.67
CA LEU A 582 37.95 -11.80 -8.28
C LEU A 582 36.65 -12.04 -9.05
N TYR A 583 35.67 -11.16 -8.83
CA TYR A 583 34.47 -11.04 -9.63
C TYR A 583 34.39 -9.65 -10.24
N ASP A 584 34.30 -9.54 -11.56
CA ASP A 584 34.24 -8.27 -12.30
C ASP A 584 33.05 -8.18 -13.27
N GLY A 585 32.23 -9.24 -13.38
CA GLY A 585 30.99 -9.26 -14.15
C GLY A 585 31.15 -9.01 -15.67
N ASP A 586 32.37 -9.10 -16.20
CA ASP A 586 32.70 -8.88 -17.61
C ASP A 586 32.28 -7.50 -18.19
N SER A 587 31.98 -6.49 -17.35
CA SER A 587 31.54 -5.16 -17.78
C SER A 587 32.19 -4.02 -16.99
N THR A 588 32.52 -2.93 -17.68
CA THR A 588 33.05 -1.69 -17.06
C THR A 588 32.00 -0.90 -16.25
N SER A 589 30.76 -1.38 -16.20
CA SER A 589 29.68 -0.83 -15.35
C SER A 589 29.54 -1.56 -14.01
N ILE A 590 30.20 -2.70 -13.83
CA ILE A 590 30.08 -3.56 -12.65
C ILE A 590 31.28 -3.35 -11.72
N VAL A 591 31.03 -3.24 -10.43
CA VAL A 591 32.08 -3.12 -9.41
C VAL A 591 32.91 -4.40 -9.37
N ALA A 592 34.24 -4.25 -9.48
CA ALA A 592 35.17 -5.37 -9.32
C ALA A 592 35.32 -5.68 -7.82
N ALA A 593 34.99 -6.90 -7.41
CA ALA A 593 35.06 -7.38 -6.04
C ALA A 593 36.14 -8.44 -5.88
N LEU A 594 37.12 -8.15 -5.03
CA LEU A 594 38.16 -9.07 -4.60
C LEU A 594 37.74 -9.71 -3.28
N PHE A 595 37.46 -11.01 -3.28
CA PHE A 595 37.15 -11.78 -2.08
C PHE A 595 38.41 -12.45 -1.54
N ILE A 596 38.66 -12.27 -0.25
CA ILE A 596 39.81 -12.81 0.49
C ILE A 596 39.29 -13.74 1.58
N ASP A 597 39.49 -15.04 1.41
CA ASP A 597 39.27 -16.00 2.50
C ASP A 597 40.51 -16.02 3.39
N PHE A 598 40.37 -15.82 4.69
CA PHE A 598 41.49 -15.71 5.62
C PHE A 598 41.54 -16.82 6.68
N LYS A 599 42.73 -17.00 7.27
CA LYS A 599 43.02 -17.90 8.39
C LYS A 599 42.69 -17.19 9.71
N SER A 600 42.31 -17.95 10.74
CA SER A 600 41.98 -17.41 12.07
C SER A 600 43.11 -16.63 12.73
N SER A 601 44.36 -16.84 12.31
CA SER A 601 45.52 -16.02 12.72
C SER A 601 45.35 -14.53 12.41
N LEU A 602 44.55 -14.16 11.39
CA LEU A 602 44.34 -12.76 11.01
C LEU A 602 43.42 -12.01 11.99
N LEU A 603 42.58 -12.71 12.76
CA LEU A 603 41.55 -12.08 13.60
C LEU A 603 42.13 -11.12 14.65
N ALA A 604 43.36 -11.35 15.12
CA ALA A 604 44.04 -10.46 16.05
C ALA A 604 44.50 -9.12 15.40
N HIS A 605 44.60 -9.11 14.08
CA HIS A 605 45.09 -7.99 13.27
C HIS A 605 44.00 -7.34 12.42
N LEU A 606 42.75 -7.78 12.58
CA LEU A 606 41.59 -7.32 11.84
C LEU A 606 40.58 -6.69 12.81
N PRO A 607 40.01 -5.50 12.50
CA PRO A 607 38.93 -4.92 13.28
C PRO A 607 37.77 -5.90 13.51
N ILE A 608 37.14 -5.82 14.68
CA ILE A 608 36.07 -6.73 15.07
C ILE A 608 34.86 -6.71 14.12
N GLU A 609 34.54 -5.57 13.51
CA GLU A 609 33.46 -5.43 12.52
C GLU A 609 33.71 -6.25 11.25
N PHE A 610 34.96 -6.64 10.97
CA PHE A 610 35.29 -7.52 9.85
C PHE A 610 35.44 -8.99 10.26
N HIS A 611 35.18 -9.33 11.53
CA HIS A 611 35.15 -10.73 11.98
C HIS A 611 33.85 -11.37 11.47
N THR A 612 34.00 -12.48 10.75
CA THR A 612 32.88 -13.22 10.16
C THR A 612 33.03 -14.71 10.46
N GLN A 613 31.91 -15.43 10.61
CA GLN A 613 31.94 -16.89 10.82
C GLN A 613 32.59 -17.62 9.63
N ASP A 614 32.33 -17.12 8.43
CA ASP A 614 32.86 -17.66 7.18
C ASP A 614 34.33 -17.28 6.92
N ASN A 615 34.91 -16.37 7.72
CA ASN A 615 36.27 -15.86 7.62
C ASN A 615 36.64 -15.36 6.21
N PHE A 616 35.77 -14.56 5.60
CA PHE A 616 36.05 -13.89 4.34
C PHE A 616 35.83 -12.37 4.43
N LEU A 617 36.51 -11.64 3.54
CA LEU A 617 36.46 -10.20 3.39
C LEU A 617 36.31 -9.83 1.91
N MET A 618 35.58 -8.74 1.61
CA MET A 618 35.47 -8.20 0.26
C MET A 618 36.19 -6.85 0.17
N ILE A 619 36.98 -6.66 -0.89
CA ILE A 619 37.53 -5.37 -1.29
C ILE A 619 36.94 -5.00 -2.64
N ALA A 620 36.19 -3.90 -2.68
CA ALA A 620 35.55 -3.40 -3.88
C ALA A 620 36.35 -2.27 -4.52
N LEU A 621 36.54 -2.40 -5.84
CA LEU A 621 37.21 -1.43 -6.69
C LEU A 621 36.19 -0.86 -7.67
N PHE A 622 35.87 0.43 -7.51
CA PHE A 622 34.89 1.07 -8.37
C PHE A 622 35.42 1.27 -9.79
N PRO A 623 34.60 1.02 -10.82
CA PRO A 623 35.01 1.22 -12.20
C PRO A 623 35.48 2.65 -12.47
N LYS A 624 36.39 2.81 -13.44
CA LYS A 624 36.95 4.09 -13.89
C LYS A 624 37.84 4.82 -12.87
N THR A 625 37.93 4.38 -11.62
CA THR A 625 38.87 4.92 -10.63
C THR A 625 40.33 4.63 -10.99
N LYS A 626 41.27 5.39 -10.41
CA LYS A 626 42.71 5.19 -10.63
C LYS A 626 43.16 3.82 -10.12
N ILE A 627 42.69 3.41 -8.93
CA ILE A 627 43.04 2.13 -8.32
C ILE A 627 42.52 0.93 -9.12
N TYR A 628 41.31 1.02 -9.70
CA TYR A 628 40.77 0.00 -10.60
C TYR A 628 41.68 -0.21 -11.83
N LYS A 629 42.07 0.88 -12.51
CA LYS A 629 42.97 0.79 -13.68
C LYS A 629 44.36 0.26 -13.30
N ALA A 630 44.87 0.67 -12.14
CA ALA A 630 46.16 0.21 -11.64
C ALA A 630 46.15 -1.27 -11.26
N PHE A 631 45.05 -1.78 -10.69
CA PHE A 631 44.89 -3.20 -10.37
C PHE A 631 45.03 -4.09 -11.60
N TYR A 632 44.28 -3.82 -12.68
CA TYR A 632 44.36 -4.63 -13.91
C TYR A 632 45.70 -4.51 -14.65
N SER A 633 46.36 -3.35 -14.59
CA SER A 633 47.63 -3.13 -15.30
C SER A 633 48.85 -3.69 -14.56
N GLN A 634 48.86 -3.64 -13.22
CA GLN A 634 50.08 -3.90 -12.42
C GLN A 634 49.93 -5.07 -11.43
N VAL A 635 48.71 -5.37 -10.95
CA VAL A 635 48.49 -6.38 -9.89
C VAL A 635 47.95 -7.69 -10.45
N PHE A 636 46.98 -7.64 -11.36
CA PHE A 636 46.25 -8.80 -11.87
C PHE A 636 47.18 -9.88 -12.45
N SER A 637 48.08 -9.50 -13.36
CA SER A 637 49.02 -10.43 -14.00
C SER A 637 50.07 -10.98 -13.03
N SER A 638 50.50 -10.18 -12.05
CA SER A 638 51.48 -10.56 -11.03
C SER A 638 50.91 -11.63 -10.09
N TRP A 639 49.69 -11.43 -9.61
CA TRP A 639 49.03 -12.35 -8.69
C TRP A 639 48.43 -13.60 -9.35
N GLN A 640 48.24 -13.57 -10.68
CA GLN A 640 47.82 -14.75 -11.45
C GLN A 640 49.01 -15.66 -11.82
N ASN A 641 50.19 -15.12 -12.11
CA ASN A 641 51.33 -15.88 -12.67
C ASN A 641 52.38 -16.33 -11.64
N GLN A 642 52.19 -16.08 -10.35
CA GLN A 642 53.14 -16.50 -9.30
C GLN A 642 53.14 -18.02 -9.11
N ARG A 643 54.21 -18.69 -9.57
CA ARG A 643 54.47 -20.13 -9.35
C ARG A 643 55.03 -20.47 -7.96
N ASN A 644 55.52 -19.48 -7.19
CA ASN A 644 56.32 -19.71 -5.98
C ASN A 644 55.56 -19.45 -4.65
N SER A 645 54.44 -18.73 -4.67
CA SER A 645 53.53 -18.58 -3.53
C SER A 645 52.28 -19.43 -3.79
N GLY A 646 51.91 -20.34 -2.88
CA GLY A 646 50.81 -21.29 -3.08
C GLY A 646 49.40 -20.70 -3.31
N LEU A 647 49.24 -19.37 -3.28
CA LEU A 647 48.01 -18.64 -3.55
C LEU A 647 48.10 -17.90 -4.89
N CYS A 648 47.14 -18.19 -5.78
CA CYS A 648 46.96 -17.56 -7.08
C CYS A 648 45.54 -16.98 -7.18
N LEU A 649 45.41 -15.78 -7.76
CA LEU A 649 44.12 -15.10 -7.97
C LEU A 649 43.25 -15.87 -8.98
N ARG A 650 42.02 -16.22 -8.60
CA ARG A 650 41.04 -16.89 -9.48
C ARG A 650 39.92 -15.95 -9.90
N VAL A 651 39.61 -15.87 -11.19
CA VAL A 651 38.42 -15.15 -11.68
C VAL A 651 37.21 -16.09 -11.60
N VAL A 652 36.10 -15.60 -11.07
CA VAL A 652 34.92 -16.41 -10.74
C VAL A 652 33.68 -15.78 -11.40
N GLN A 653 32.78 -16.60 -11.93
CA GLN A 653 31.49 -16.14 -12.48
C GLN A 653 30.43 -16.03 -11.36
N GLU A 654 29.37 -15.25 -11.61
CA GLU A 654 28.32 -14.97 -10.61
C GLU A 654 27.68 -16.25 -10.03
N GLU A 655 27.52 -17.30 -10.82
CA GLU A 655 26.92 -18.58 -10.41
C GLU A 655 27.68 -19.26 -9.25
N PHE A 656 28.99 -19.03 -9.16
CA PHE A 656 29.87 -19.65 -8.16
C PHE A 656 30.04 -18.80 -6.89
N LEU A 657 29.47 -17.59 -6.84
CA LEU A 657 29.46 -16.76 -5.64
C LEU A 657 28.46 -17.32 -4.62
N SER A 658 28.86 -17.32 -3.33
CA SER A 658 27.94 -17.67 -2.24
C SER A 658 26.81 -16.64 -2.12
N VAL A 659 25.70 -17.01 -1.47
CA VAL A 659 24.58 -16.08 -1.23
C VAL A 659 25.04 -14.83 -0.47
N ALA A 660 25.96 -14.99 0.49
CA ALA A 660 26.55 -13.87 1.23
C ALA A 660 27.40 -12.96 0.34
N GLN A 661 28.25 -13.53 -0.53
CA GLN A 661 29.05 -12.77 -1.48
C GLN A 661 28.20 -11.99 -2.48
N LYS A 662 27.11 -12.58 -3.00
CA LYS A 662 26.15 -11.91 -3.88
C LYS A 662 25.45 -10.73 -3.20
N ARG A 663 25.05 -10.91 -1.94
CA ARG A 663 24.44 -9.82 -1.15
C ARG A 663 25.40 -8.65 -0.96
N LEU A 664 26.66 -8.92 -0.57
CA LEU A 664 27.67 -7.88 -0.39
C LEU A 664 27.98 -7.13 -1.69
N HIS A 665 28.16 -7.86 -2.79
CA HIS A 665 28.40 -7.27 -4.11
C HIS A 665 27.21 -6.40 -4.54
N SER A 666 25.98 -6.88 -4.40
CA SER A 666 24.76 -6.14 -4.72
C SER A 666 24.67 -4.83 -3.92
N SER A 667 24.92 -4.86 -2.60
CA SER A 667 24.92 -3.66 -1.76
C SER A 667 25.95 -2.63 -2.23
N VAL A 668 27.17 -3.05 -2.53
CA VAL A 668 28.23 -2.14 -2.99
C VAL A 668 28.00 -1.66 -4.43
N GLN A 669 27.38 -2.46 -5.29
CA GLN A 669 26.97 -2.04 -6.62
C GLN A 669 25.91 -0.92 -6.55
N LYS A 670 24.95 -1.01 -5.62
CA LYS A 670 23.96 0.06 -5.39
C LYS A 670 24.64 1.34 -4.87
N LEU A 671 25.61 1.21 -3.96
CA LEU A 671 26.42 2.34 -3.50
C LEU A 671 27.19 3.01 -4.65
N PHE A 672 27.82 2.23 -5.52
CA PHE A 672 28.51 2.75 -6.71
C PHE A 672 27.54 3.47 -7.65
N ASN A 673 26.34 2.92 -7.88
CA ASN A 673 25.32 3.56 -8.69
C ASN A 673 24.98 4.93 -8.10
N TYR A 674 24.65 5.00 -6.81
CA TYR A 674 24.35 6.26 -6.12
C TYR A 674 25.46 7.31 -6.28
N LEU A 675 26.72 6.94 -5.99
CA LEU A 675 27.87 7.86 -6.07
C LEU A 675 28.21 8.31 -7.50
N SER A 676 27.72 7.60 -8.52
CA SER A 676 27.98 7.90 -9.93
C SER A 676 27.00 8.92 -10.55
N PHE A 677 25.86 9.22 -9.92
CA PHE A 677 24.87 10.16 -10.46
C PHE A 677 25.03 11.58 -9.86
N PRO A 678 24.86 12.64 -10.67
CA PRO A 678 24.81 14.01 -10.16
C PRO A 678 23.55 14.26 -9.30
N SER A 679 23.64 15.22 -8.39
CA SER A 679 22.56 15.60 -7.45
C SER A 679 21.25 15.97 -8.19
N GLY A 680 20.15 15.29 -7.84
CA GLY A 680 18.80 15.45 -8.39
C GLY A 680 17.80 14.45 -7.77
N GLU A 681 16.52 14.43 -8.16
CA GLU A 681 15.49 13.55 -7.58
C GLU A 681 15.81 12.04 -7.70
N ARG A 682 16.38 11.59 -8.81
CA ARG A 682 16.86 10.20 -8.94
C ARG A 682 17.99 9.84 -7.96
N CYS A 683 18.68 10.84 -7.41
CA CYS A 683 19.76 10.63 -6.46
C CYS A 683 19.22 10.22 -5.07
N SER A 684 18.06 10.73 -4.64
CA SER A 684 17.45 10.34 -3.36
C SER A 684 16.96 8.90 -3.39
N GLU A 685 16.31 8.46 -4.48
CA GLU A 685 15.89 7.06 -4.65
C GLU A 685 17.07 6.08 -4.62
N LEU A 686 18.15 6.41 -5.34
CA LEU A 686 19.35 5.58 -5.39
C LEU A 686 20.04 5.54 -4.02
N LYS A 687 20.04 6.65 -3.29
CA LYS A 687 20.53 6.73 -1.90
C LYS A 687 19.74 5.78 -1.01
N ILE A 688 18.42 5.83 -1.06
CA ILE A 688 17.52 4.98 -0.27
C ILE A 688 17.71 3.50 -0.65
N SER A 689 17.79 3.19 -1.95
CA SER A 689 18.00 1.82 -2.41
C SER A 689 19.34 1.23 -1.95
N ALA A 690 20.38 2.06 -1.89
CA ALA A 690 21.69 1.68 -1.36
C ALA A 690 21.66 1.51 0.18
N ALA A 691 20.96 2.41 0.88
CA ALA A 691 20.83 2.41 2.33
C ALA A 691 19.94 1.27 2.87
N LEU A 692 18.85 0.96 2.15
CA LEU A 692 17.82 -0.01 2.53
C LEU A 692 17.52 -0.95 1.34
N PRO A 693 18.37 -1.96 1.08
CA PRO A 693 18.28 -2.78 -0.12
C PRO A 693 17.00 -3.64 -0.21
N GLU A 694 16.37 -3.96 0.92
CA GLU A 694 15.13 -4.76 1.01
C GLU A 694 13.85 -3.90 0.98
N LEU A 695 13.96 -2.56 0.89
CA LEU A 695 12.82 -1.65 0.97
C LEU A 695 11.76 -1.94 -0.09
N GLU A 696 12.15 -2.15 -1.34
CA GLU A 696 11.20 -2.38 -2.44
C GLU A 696 10.35 -3.64 -2.20
N ARG A 697 10.99 -4.74 -1.81
CA ARG A 697 10.31 -6.00 -1.48
C ARG A 697 9.41 -5.84 -0.25
N PHE A 698 9.89 -5.10 0.75
CA PHE A 698 9.11 -4.81 1.95
C PHE A 698 7.88 -3.96 1.63
N VAL A 699 8.00 -2.90 0.83
CA VAL A 699 6.88 -2.01 0.44
C VAL A 699 5.79 -2.79 -0.32
N GLN A 700 6.18 -3.73 -1.19
CA GLN A 700 5.22 -4.60 -1.87
C GLN A 700 4.44 -5.48 -0.89
N HIS A 701 5.14 -6.10 0.06
CA HIS A 701 4.52 -6.91 1.13
C HIS A 701 3.64 -6.05 2.05
N PHE A 702 4.15 -4.88 2.44
CA PHE A 702 3.46 -3.94 3.32
C PHE A 702 2.19 -3.40 2.68
N THR A 703 2.22 -3.06 1.39
CA THR A 703 1.02 -2.63 0.65
C THR A 703 -0.11 -3.65 0.74
N VAL A 704 0.19 -4.94 0.61
CA VAL A 704 -0.82 -6.00 0.72
C VAL A 704 -1.33 -6.12 2.16
N SER A 705 -0.42 -6.06 3.13
CA SER A 705 -0.71 -6.16 4.57
C SER A 705 -1.53 -4.99 5.12
N SER A 706 -1.26 -3.76 4.68
CA SER A 706 -1.94 -2.54 5.15
C SER A 706 -3.38 -2.43 4.64
N VAL A 707 -3.71 -3.11 3.53
CA VAL A 707 -5.00 -2.98 2.86
C VAL A 707 -6.10 -3.81 3.53
N SER A 708 -5.76 -4.99 4.06
CA SER A 708 -6.71 -5.84 4.79
C SER A 708 -6.04 -6.99 5.55
N ARG A 709 -6.75 -7.48 6.57
CA ARG A 709 -6.43 -8.72 7.31
C ARG A 709 -7.15 -9.96 6.77
N GLU A 710 -7.94 -9.85 5.71
CA GLU A 710 -8.59 -11.00 5.10
C GLU A 710 -7.55 -11.95 4.47
N PRO A 711 -7.72 -13.28 4.62
CA PRO A 711 -6.72 -14.24 4.17
C PRO A 711 -6.67 -14.34 2.63
N ILE A 712 -5.45 -14.46 2.11
CA ILE A 712 -5.15 -14.58 0.68
C ILE A 712 -4.79 -16.03 0.34
N MET A 713 -5.21 -16.54 -0.81
CA MET A 713 -4.82 -17.89 -1.25
C MET A 713 -3.31 -17.97 -1.55
N ARG A 714 -2.62 -19.01 -1.05
CA ARG A 714 -1.17 -19.20 -1.25
C ARG A 714 -0.73 -19.17 -2.72
N ALA A 715 -1.56 -19.68 -3.61
CA ALA A 715 -1.33 -19.69 -5.06
C ALA A 715 -1.30 -18.28 -5.69
N HIS A 716 -1.96 -17.29 -5.07
CA HIS A 716 -2.05 -15.92 -5.60
C HIS A 716 -1.04 -14.98 -4.94
N LEU A 717 -0.41 -15.38 -3.83
CA LEU A 717 0.56 -14.55 -3.10
C LEU A 717 1.72 -14.03 -3.98
N PRO A 718 2.37 -14.84 -4.84
CA PRO A 718 3.46 -14.34 -5.69
C PRO A 718 3.02 -13.20 -6.63
N VAL A 719 1.79 -13.27 -7.16
CA VAL A 719 1.20 -12.24 -8.01
C VAL A 719 1.01 -10.93 -7.24
N LEU A 720 0.55 -11.00 -6.00
CA LEU A 720 0.36 -9.82 -5.15
C LEU A 720 1.68 -9.16 -4.76
N LEU A 721 2.69 -9.99 -4.49
CA LEU A 721 4.05 -9.55 -4.18
C LEU A 721 4.85 -9.19 -5.44
N GLN A 722 4.24 -9.21 -6.64
CA GLN A 722 4.89 -8.88 -7.91
C GLN A 722 6.20 -9.66 -8.16
N GLN A 723 6.27 -10.88 -7.64
CA GLN A 723 7.42 -11.75 -7.84
C GLN A 723 7.34 -12.31 -9.26
N SER A 724 8.40 -12.11 -10.04
CA SER A 724 8.55 -12.67 -11.39
C SER A 724 8.83 -14.16 -11.31
N GLU A 725 7.86 -14.94 -10.84
CA GLU A 725 7.75 -16.33 -11.23
C GLU A 725 6.73 -16.38 -12.36
N ILE A 726 7.22 -16.83 -13.52
CA ILE A 726 6.38 -17.32 -14.60
C ILE A 726 5.48 -18.36 -13.94
N ILE A 727 4.22 -18.01 -13.65
CA ILE A 727 3.20 -19.02 -13.39
C ILE A 727 3.34 -19.94 -14.60
N PRO A 728 3.72 -21.22 -14.42
CA PRO A 728 3.77 -22.13 -15.55
C PRO A 728 2.37 -22.05 -16.13
N ASP A 729 2.25 -21.57 -17.37
CA ASP A 729 0.98 -21.48 -18.10
C ASP A 729 0.24 -22.76 -17.77
N SER A 730 -0.79 -22.65 -16.92
CA SER A 730 -1.49 -23.81 -16.42
C SER A 730 -1.93 -24.53 -17.68
N THR A 731 -1.34 -25.71 -17.89
CA THR A 731 -1.58 -26.58 -19.04
C THR A 731 -3.02 -26.45 -19.44
N ALA A 732 -3.28 -25.93 -20.65
CA ALA A 732 -4.60 -25.58 -21.16
C ALA A 732 -5.68 -26.48 -20.53
N GLU A 733 -6.43 -25.94 -19.56
CA GLU A 733 -7.54 -26.63 -18.90
C GLU A 733 -8.69 -26.73 -19.91
N SER A 734 -8.51 -27.58 -20.92
CA SER A 734 -9.32 -27.65 -22.14
C SER A 734 -10.72 -28.25 -21.93
N ASP A 735 -11.21 -28.31 -20.68
CA ASP A 735 -12.50 -28.89 -20.31
C ASP A 735 -13.37 -27.97 -19.41
N LYS A 736 -12.90 -26.77 -19.05
CA LYS A 736 -13.70 -25.81 -18.25
C LYS A 736 -14.64 -24.98 -19.11
N VAL A 737 -15.79 -24.63 -18.55
CA VAL A 737 -16.77 -23.73 -19.19
C VAL A 737 -16.37 -22.28 -18.93
N VAL A 738 -16.10 -21.54 -20.00
CA VAL A 738 -15.74 -20.11 -19.91
C VAL A 738 -17.00 -19.25 -19.77
N ILE A 739 -17.02 -18.37 -18.77
CA ILE A 739 -18.08 -17.40 -18.50
C ILE A 739 -17.66 -16.03 -19.05
N THR A 740 -18.50 -15.44 -19.89
CA THR A 740 -18.39 -14.03 -20.29
C THR A 740 -19.54 -13.26 -19.67
N ILE A 741 -19.22 -12.29 -18.80
CA ILE A 741 -20.22 -11.45 -18.12
C ILE A 741 -20.44 -10.20 -18.96
N ILE A 742 -21.70 -9.87 -19.23
CA ILE A 742 -22.13 -8.64 -19.89
C ILE A 742 -23.08 -7.92 -18.94
N THR A 743 -22.64 -6.80 -18.37
CA THR A 743 -23.43 -5.97 -17.44
C THR A 743 -23.71 -4.60 -18.03
N GLY A 744 -24.56 -3.82 -17.37
CA GLY A 744 -24.77 -2.41 -17.66
C GLY A 744 -26.07 -1.87 -17.05
N LEU A 745 -26.19 -0.54 -17.04
CA LEU A 745 -27.38 0.15 -16.57
C LEU A 745 -28.62 -0.24 -17.40
N PRO A 746 -29.84 -0.11 -16.85
CA PRO A 746 -31.06 -0.38 -17.60
C PRO A 746 -31.11 0.42 -18.92
N GLY A 747 -31.41 -0.26 -20.03
CA GLY A 747 -31.47 0.36 -21.36
C GLY A 747 -30.11 0.52 -22.08
N CYS A 748 -29.01 -0.02 -21.55
CA CYS A 748 -27.68 -0.03 -22.19
C CYS A 748 -27.56 -0.96 -23.42
N ARG A 749 -28.65 -1.57 -23.90
CA ARG A 749 -28.66 -2.48 -25.06
C ARG A 749 -27.73 -3.70 -24.97
N SER A 750 -27.36 -4.12 -23.76
CA SER A 750 -26.56 -5.35 -23.56
C SER A 750 -27.25 -6.62 -24.08
N SER A 751 -28.59 -6.62 -24.15
CA SER A 751 -29.40 -7.66 -24.80
C SER A 751 -29.10 -7.78 -26.29
N ASP A 752 -28.94 -6.64 -26.97
CA ASP A 752 -28.70 -6.58 -28.41
C ASP A 752 -27.29 -7.07 -28.73
N LEU A 753 -26.31 -6.66 -27.91
CA LEU A 753 -24.94 -7.19 -27.99
C LEU A 753 -24.91 -8.71 -27.77
N CYS A 754 -25.61 -9.22 -26.77
CA CYS A 754 -25.71 -10.66 -26.54
C CYS A 754 -26.33 -11.38 -27.75
N ALA A 755 -27.39 -10.83 -28.34
CA ALA A 755 -28.05 -11.41 -29.52
C ALA A 755 -27.13 -11.41 -30.74
N PHE A 756 -26.35 -10.35 -30.93
CA PHE A 756 -25.31 -10.26 -31.96
C PHE A 756 -24.25 -11.35 -31.77
N LEU A 757 -23.67 -11.47 -30.57
CA LEU A 757 -22.60 -12.44 -30.28
C LEU A 757 -23.06 -13.91 -30.45
N VAL A 758 -24.29 -14.21 -30.02
CA VAL A 758 -24.90 -15.54 -30.23
C VAL A 758 -25.15 -15.81 -31.72
N THR A 759 -25.54 -14.79 -32.49
CA THR A 759 -25.77 -14.92 -33.94
C THR A 759 -24.47 -15.09 -34.70
N PHE A 760 -23.43 -14.33 -34.33
CA PHE A 760 -22.10 -14.39 -34.91
C PHE A 760 -21.47 -15.79 -34.73
N ASN A 761 -21.69 -16.44 -33.59
CA ASN A 761 -21.11 -17.75 -33.28
C ASN A 761 -21.99 -18.97 -33.62
N LYS A 762 -23.07 -18.80 -34.40
CA LYS A 762 -23.95 -19.91 -34.81
C LYS A 762 -23.19 -21.05 -35.52
N GLU A 763 -22.03 -20.77 -36.12
CA GLU A 763 -21.19 -21.73 -36.83
C GLU A 763 -20.17 -22.48 -35.94
N HIS A 764 -19.98 -22.05 -34.68
CA HIS A 764 -18.89 -22.54 -33.81
C HIS A 764 -19.32 -23.27 -32.53
N GLY A 765 -20.62 -23.33 -32.23
CA GLY A 765 -21.17 -24.16 -31.14
C GLY A 765 -22.44 -23.58 -30.51
N ARG A 766 -23.07 -24.36 -29.62
CA ARG A 766 -24.23 -23.89 -28.82
C ARG A 766 -23.73 -23.15 -27.58
N TRP A 767 -23.83 -21.83 -27.58
CA TRP A 767 -23.59 -21.01 -26.39
C TRP A 767 -24.80 -21.04 -25.46
N ILE A 768 -24.53 -21.06 -24.16
CA ILE A 768 -25.55 -21.01 -23.12
C ILE A 768 -25.70 -19.55 -22.70
N VAL A 769 -26.92 -19.07 -22.50
CA VAL A 769 -27.18 -17.69 -22.06
C VAL A 769 -27.98 -17.72 -20.77
N TYR A 770 -27.40 -17.16 -19.71
CA TYR A 770 -28.12 -16.80 -18.50
C TYR A 770 -28.65 -15.38 -18.66
N ARG A 771 -29.97 -15.23 -18.51
CA ARG A 771 -30.63 -13.94 -18.40
C ARG A 771 -31.33 -13.90 -17.05
N GLN A 772 -31.23 -12.74 -16.39
CA GLN A 772 -32.02 -12.50 -15.20
C GLN A 772 -33.52 -12.50 -15.54
N THR A 773 -34.32 -13.12 -14.68
CA THR A 773 -35.78 -13.09 -14.76
C THR A 773 -36.30 -11.70 -14.39
N MET A 774 -36.98 -11.03 -15.33
CA MET A 774 -37.55 -9.69 -15.13
C MET A 774 -38.75 -9.68 -14.16
N ASP A 775 -39.22 -10.88 -13.79
CA ASP A 775 -40.43 -11.13 -13.03
C ASP A 775 -40.21 -10.96 -11.51
N SER A 776 -38.95 -10.88 -11.06
CA SER A 776 -38.58 -10.70 -9.65
C SER A 776 -38.21 -9.23 -9.34
N PRO A 777 -38.55 -8.72 -8.14
CA PRO A 777 -38.17 -7.38 -7.71
C PRO A 777 -36.66 -7.22 -7.42
N GLU A 778 -35.93 -8.32 -7.21
CA GLU A 778 -34.48 -8.30 -6.97
C GLU A 778 -33.69 -8.17 -8.28
N CYS A 779 -32.76 -7.20 -8.34
CA CYS A 779 -31.86 -6.96 -9.46
C CYS A 779 -30.78 -8.06 -9.66
N PHE A 780 -30.53 -8.93 -8.68
CA PHE A 780 -29.73 -10.15 -8.83
C PHE A 780 -29.90 -11.05 -7.59
N SER A 781 -30.06 -12.36 -7.81
CA SER A 781 -30.13 -13.34 -6.73
C SER A 781 -29.00 -14.37 -6.87
N ALA A 782 -28.05 -14.33 -5.94
CA ALA A 782 -26.92 -15.25 -5.90
C ALA A 782 -27.38 -16.72 -5.84
N ALA A 783 -28.42 -17.02 -5.05
CA ALA A 783 -28.96 -18.36 -4.91
C ALA A 783 -29.59 -18.89 -6.22
N HIS A 784 -30.27 -18.04 -6.98
CA HIS A 784 -30.81 -18.43 -8.29
C HIS A 784 -29.68 -18.70 -9.29
N PHE A 785 -28.67 -17.82 -9.33
CA PHE A 785 -27.51 -17.99 -10.20
C PHE A 785 -26.73 -19.27 -9.89
N GLN A 786 -26.47 -19.58 -8.62
CA GLN A 786 -25.79 -20.81 -8.19
C GLN A 786 -26.56 -22.06 -8.61
N ARG A 787 -27.89 -22.11 -8.38
CA ARG A 787 -28.74 -23.22 -8.84
C ARG A 787 -28.71 -23.38 -10.36
N TYR A 788 -28.66 -22.28 -11.10
CA TYR A 788 -28.53 -22.32 -12.55
C TYR A 788 -27.21 -22.97 -12.97
N LEU A 789 -26.08 -22.61 -12.35
CA LEU A 789 -24.77 -23.22 -12.62
C LEU A 789 -24.78 -24.73 -12.35
N SER A 790 -25.37 -25.18 -11.24
CA SER A 790 -25.55 -26.62 -10.96
C SER A 790 -26.33 -27.31 -12.08
N SER A 791 -27.45 -26.74 -12.52
CA SER A 791 -28.27 -27.36 -13.57
C SER A 791 -27.57 -27.41 -14.93
N VAL A 792 -26.73 -26.40 -15.25
CA VAL A 792 -25.88 -26.42 -16.44
C VAL A 792 -24.87 -27.56 -16.38
N LEU A 793 -24.22 -27.77 -15.22
CA LEU A 793 -23.26 -28.87 -15.07
C LEU A 793 -23.94 -30.24 -15.17
N GLU A 794 -25.09 -30.43 -14.50
CA GLU A 794 -25.89 -31.66 -14.58
C GLU A 794 -26.32 -31.97 -16.02
N ALA A 795 -26.79 -30.97 -16.76
CA ALA A 795 -27.14 -31.13 -18.17
C ALA A 795 -25.92 -31.53 -19.02
N GLN A 796 -24.73 -31.00 -18.72
CA GLN A 796 -23.50 -31.38 -19.42
C GLN A 796 -23.09 -32.83 -19.14
N GLN A 797 -23.13 -33.27 -17.88
CA GLN A 797 -22.82 -34.64 -17.50
C GLN A 797 -23.77 -35.64 -18.19
N ASN A 798 -25.06 -35.33 -18.23
CA ASN A 798 -26.07 -36.16 -18.89
C ASN A 798 -25.91 -36.24 -20.43
N HIS A 799 -25.41 -35.19 -21.07
CA HIS A 799 -25.17 -35.17 -22.52
C HIS A 799 -23.84 -35.83 -22.95
N SER A 800 -22.85 -35.94 -22.05
CA SER A 800 -21.54 -36.55 -22.34
C SER A 800 -21.59 -38.05 -22.65
N VAL A 801 -22.64 -38.75 -22.19
CA VAL A 801 -22.83 -40.20 -22.40
C VAL A 801 -23.30 -40.54 -23.84
N ARG A 802 -23.75 -39.55 -24.64
CA ARG A 802 -24.44 -39.80 -25.93
C ARG A 802 -23.75 -39.26 -27.20
N GLN A 803 -22.59 -38.59 -27.14
CA GLN A 803 -21.92 -38.07 -28.35
C GLN A 803 -20.42 -38.36 -28.41
N SER A 804 -20.01 -38.92 -29.55
CA SER A 804 -18.64 -39.25 -29.94
C SER A 804 -17.87 -38.03 -30.48
N THR A 805 -16.61 -37.93 -30.07
CA THR A 805 -15.38 -37.42 -30.76
C THR A 805 -15.35 -36.08 -31.51
N TYR A 806 -16.46 -35.40 -31.81
CA TYR A 806 -16.49 -34.14 -32.59
C TYR A 806 -16.97 -32.90 -31.80
N ALA A 807 -17.39 -33.04 -30.53
CA ALA A 807 -17.99 -31.97 -29.73
C ALA A 807 -17.09 -31.43 -28.60
N ARG A 808 -15.77 -31.61 -28.70
CA ARG A 808 -14.78 -31.14 -27.70
C ARG A 808 -14.38 -29.66 -27.88
N LYS A 809 -15.30 -28.81 -28.36
CA LYS A 809 -15.09 -27.35 -28.42
C LYS A 809 -15.59 -26.72 -27.12
N ASN A 810 -14.77 -25.86 -26.52
CA ASN A 810 -15.02 -25.13 -25.28
C ASN A 810 -16.46 -24.56 -25.25
N LYS A 811 -17.29 -25.06 -24.34
CA LYS A 811 -18.64 -24.51 -24.12
C LYS A 811 -18.50 -23.16 -23.41
N ARG A 812 -19.27 -22.17 -23.84
CA ARG A 812 -19.26 -20.82 -23.29
C ARG A 812 -20.62 -20.45 -22.71
N LEU A 813 -20.60 -19.83 -21.54
CA LEU A 813 -21.78 -19.27 -20.86
C LEU A 813 -21.73 -17.75 -20.92
N LEU A 814 -22.73 -17.12 -21.53
CA LEU A 814 -22.94 -15.68 -21.48
C LEU A 814 -23.85 -15.35 -20.30
N VAL A 815 -23.40 -14.49 -19.39
CA VAL A 815 -24.19 -14.01 -18.25
C VAL A 815 -24.56 -12.56 -18.52
N VAL A 816 -25.84 -12.30 -18.84
CA VAL A 816 -26.34 -10.96 -19.15
C VAL A 816 -27.11 -10.42 -17.94
N LEU A 817 -26.60 -9.31 -17.40
CA LEU A 817 -27.18 -8.62 -16.25
C LEU A 817 -27.53 -7.20 -16.68
N GLN A 818 -28.76 -6.77 -16.37
CA GLN A 818 -29.25 -5.42 -16.64
C GLN A 818 -29.84 -4.89 -15.34
N GLY A 819 -29.31 -3.77 -14.85
CA GLY A 819 -29.75 -3.22 -13.57
C GLY A 819 -28.66 -2.47 -12.83
N TYR A 820 -28.95 -2.16 -11.57
CA TYR A 820 -28.02 -1.52 -10.64
C TYR A 820 -27.26 -2.56 -9.80
N THR A 821 -26.93 -3.71 -10.39
CA THR A 821 -26.21 -4.80 -9.72
C THR A 821 -24.72 -4.58 -9.84
N ASP A 822 -24.00 -4.85 -8.74
CA ASP A 822 -22.55 -4.86 -8.76
C ASP A 822 -21.99 -6.17 -9.33
N VAL A 823 -20.94 -6.06 -10.14
CA VAL A 823 -20.26 -7.23 -10.71
C VAL A 823 -19.64 -8.10 -9.60
N ILE A 824 -19.20 -7.50 -8.49
CA ILE A 824 -18.54 -8.26 -7.41
C ILE A 824 -19.47 -9.32 -6.82
N ASP A 825 -20.77 -9.04 -6.70
CA ASP A 825 -21.75 -9.98 -6.14
C ASP A 825 -21.88 -11.24 -7.00
N VAL A 826 -21.75 -11.09 -8.33
CA VAL A 826 -21.80 -12.19 -9.30
C VAL A 826 -20.54 -13.04 -9.22
N VAL A 827 -19.38 -12.38 -9.12
CA VAL A 827 -18.07 -13.03 -8.96
C VAL A 827 -18.03 -13.81 -7.65
N GLN A 828 -18.50 -13.20 -6.55
CA GLN A 828 -18.61 -13.83 -5.24
C GLN A 828 -19.56 -15.03 -5.29
N ALA A 829 -20.74 -14.91 -5.94
CA ALA A 829 -21.70 -16.00 -6.06
C ALA A 829 -21.13 -17.22 -6.78
N LEU A 830 -20.31 -17.05 -7.82
CA LEU A 830 -19.58 -18.15 -8.46
C LEU A 830 -18.54 -18.75 -7.51
N GLN A 831 -17.80 -17.90 -6.81
CA GLN A 831 -16.64 -18.30 -6.02
C GLN A 831 -17.02 -19.02 -4.72
N THR A 832 -18.17 -18.68 -4.12
CA THR A 832 -18.72 -19.27 -2.89
C THR A 832 -19.79 -20.32 -3.16
N HIS A 833 -19.82 -20.89 -4.38
CA HIS A 833 -20.75 -21.95 -4.73
C HIS A 833 -20.67 -23.11 -3.69
N PRO A 834 -21.81 -23.62 -3.18
CA PRO A 834 -21.82 -24.64 -2.13
C PRO A 834 -21.21 -25.98 -2.58
N ASP A 835 -21.29 -26.29 -3.87
CA ASP A 835 -20.67 -27.46 -4.50
C ASP A 835 -19.29 -27.09 -5.11
N PRO A 836 -18.18 -27.68 -4.63
CA PRO A 836 -16.84 -27.43 -5.15
C PRO A 836 -16.60 -27.97 -6.57
N ASP A 837 -17.32 -29.01 -7.00
CA ASP A 837 -17.19 -29.59 -8.34
C ASP A 837 -17.75 -28.62 -9.38
N VAL A 838 -18.89 -27.99 -9.07
CA VAL A 838 -19.46 -26.90 -9.87
C VAL A 838 -18.47 -25.75 -9.97
N LYS A 839 -17.95 -25.26 -8.83
CA LYS A 839 -16.97 -24.16 -8.84
C LYS A 839 -15.76 -24.44 -9.72
N SER A 840 -15.18 -25.64 -9.64
CA SER A 840 -13.98 -26.00 -10.41
C SER A 840 -14.24 -26.15 -11.92
N SER A 841 -15.49 -26.36 -12.33
CA SER A 841 -15.90 -26.57 -13.72
C SER A 841 -16.09 -25.27 -14.52
N PHE A 842 -16.21 -24.11 -13.85
CA PHE A 842 -16.44 -22.82 -14.48
C PHE A 842 -15.25 -21.87 -14.26
N ILE A 843 -14.95 -21.05 -15.27
CA ILE A 843 -13.93 -19.98 -15.18
C ILE A 843 -14.47 -18.70 -15.80
N ILE A 844 -14.19 -17.54 -15.20
CA ILE A 844 -14.54 -16.25 -15.79
C ILE A 844 -13.44 -15.84 -16.77
N GLY A 845 -13.80 -15.63 -18.03
CA GLY A 845 -12.86 -15.18 -19.07
C GLY A 845 -12.74 -13.65 -19.11
N ALA A 846 -13.86 -12.96 -19.28
CA ALA A 846 -13.92 -11.50 -19.38
C ALA A 846 -15.23 -10.94 -18.83
N VAL A 847 -15.15 -9.72 -18.29
CA VAL A 847 -16.29 -8.92 -17.82
C VAL A 847 -16.39 -7.67 -18.69
N ASN A 848 -17.57 -7.45 -19.26
CA ASN A 848 -17.86 -6.38 -20.19
C ASN A 848 -19.01 -5.53 -19.68
N THR A 849 -18.86 -4.21 -19.72
CA THR A 849 -19.92 -3.28 -19.30
C THR A 849 -20.40 -2.48 -20.49
N CYS A 850 -21.70 -2.54 -20.77
CA CYS A 850 -22.35 -1.74 -21.80
C CYS A 850 -22.75 -0.38 -21.23
N VAL A 851 -22.35 0.68 -21.93
CA VAL A 851 -22.57 2.07 -21.52
C VAL A 851 -23.27 2.84 -22.62
N GLU A 852 -24.40 3.44 -22.27
CA GLU A 852 -25.14 4.39 -23.10
C GLU A 852 -24.87 5.80 -22.55
N PRO A 853 -24.00 6.61 -23.19
CA PRO A 853 -23.56 7.92 -22.67
C PRO A 853 -24.68 8.86 -22.24
N LEU A 854 -25.83 8.83 -22.94
CA LEU A 854 -26.99 9.68 -22.66
C LEU A 854 -27.84 9.20 -21.49
N SER A 855 -27.41 8.16 -20.78
CA SER A 855 -28.18 7.51 -19.71
C SER A 855 -27.32 7.17 -18.49
N CYS A 856 -26.17 7.84 -18.34
CA CYS A 856 -25.28 7.70 -17.19
C CYS A 856 -25.58 8.67 -16.05
N TYR A 857 -26.20 9.82 -16.35
CA TYR A 857 -26.48 10.89 -15.41
C TYR A 857 -27.97 10.96 -15.07
N ILE A 858 -28.29 11.18 -13.79
CA ILE A 858 -29.64 11.48 -13.30
C ILE A 858 -29.91 12.97 -13.54
N GLU A 859 -29.06 13.83 -12.99
CA GLU A 859 -29.13 15.29 -13.04
C GLU A 859 -27.72 15.86 -12.90
N HIS A 860 -27.39 16.97 -13.57
CA HIS A 860 -26.05 17.57 -13.60
C HIS A 860 -24.93 16.52 -13.81
N ARG A 861 -23.97 16.42 -12.87
CA ARG A 861 -22.93 15.37 -12.82
C ARG A 861 -23.24 14.22 -11.86
N LEU A 862 -24.45 14.15 -11.29
CA LEU A 862 -24.88 13.04 -10.44
C LEU A 862 -25.16 11.79 -11.29
N LEU A 863 -24.43 10.72 -11.01
CA LEU A 863 -24.50 9.47 -11.76
C LEU A 863 -25.64 8.58 -11.29
N PHE A 864 -26.14 7.74 -12.20
CA PHE A 864 -27.00 6.64 -11.82
C PHE A 864 -26.28 5.68 -10.85
N PRO A 865 -27.02 5.03 -9.93
CA PRO A 865 -26.43 4.16 -8.93
C PRO A 865 -25.55 3.08 -9.55
N LYS A 866 -24.45 2.72 -8.88
CA LYS A 866 -23.52 1.65 -9.28
C LYS A 866 -22.89 1.78 -10.67
N PHE A 867 -23.05 2.91 -11.38
CA PHE A 867 -22.48 3.08 -12.71
C PHE A 867 -20.94 2.96 -12.72
N LEU A 868 -20.26 3.69 -11.83
CA LEU A 868 -18.80 3.62 -11.69
C LEU A 868 -18.34 2.27 -11.16
N ASP A 869 -19.11 1.67 -10.26
CA ASP A 869 -18.86 0.32 -9.74
C ASP A 869 -18.87 -0.74 -10.85
N GLN A 870 -19.80 -0.61 -11.81
CA GLN A 870 -19.84 -1.42 -13.03
C GLN A 870 -18.72 -1.09 -14.02
N CYS A 871 -17.86 -0.11 -13.76
CA CYS A 871 -16.69 0.21 -14.57
C CYS A 871 -15.36 -0.01 -13.81
N SER A 872 -15.42 -0.57 -12.60
CA SER A 872 -14.33 -0.57 -11.63
C SER A 872 -13.14 -1.47 -12.00
N GLN A 873 -11.95 -1.05 -11.56
CA GLN A 873 -10.69 -1.76 -11.80
C GLN A 873 -10.62 -3.11 -11.07
N GLY A 874 -10.05 -4.12 -11.73
CA GLY A 874 -9.86 -5.48 -11.18
C GLY A 874 -11.05 -6.40 -11.40
N LEU A 875 -12.22 -5.85 -11.74
CA LEU A 875 -13.41 -6.61 -12.15
C LEU A 875 -13.66 -6.50 -13.65
N VAL A 876 -13.76 -5.27 -14.16
CA VAL A 876 -14.20 -5.00 -15.53
C VAL A 876 -13.00 -4.94 -16.46
N SER A 877 -13.05 -5.74 -17.54
CA SER A 877 -12.01 -5.76 -18.57
C SER A 877 -12.27 -4.72 -19.65
N ASN A 878 -13.51 -4.66 -20.15
CA ASN A 878 -13.87 -3.84 -21.30
C ASN A 878 -15.13 -3.01 -21.03
N VAL A 879 -15.15 -1.79 -21.53
CA VAL A 879 -16.32 -0.91 -21.55
C VAL A 879 -16.75 -0.69 -23.00
N ILE A 880 -18.01 -1.00 -23.28
CA ILE A 880 -18.60 -1.03 -24.61
C ILE A 880 -19.61 0.10 -24.73
N PHE A 881 -19.37 1.07 -25.61
CA PHE A 881 -20.30 2.17 -25.85
C PHE A 881 -21.31 1.78 -26.93
N THR A 882 -22.61 1.83 -26.60
CA THR A 882 -23.69 1.29 -27.44
C THR A 882 -24.47 2.33 -28.27
N SER A 883 -24.15 3.61 -28.13
CA SER A 883 -24.98 4.71 -28.63
C SER A 883 -24.69 5.13 -30.07
N HIS A 884 -25.64 5.89 -30.66
CA HIS A 884 -25.56 6.52 -31.98
C HIS A 884 -24.78 7.85 -32.00
N ALA A 885 -23.86 8.06 -31.05
CA ALA A 885 -22.95 9.20 -31.12
C ALA A 885 -21.97 8.99 -32.30
N THR A 886 -22.48 9.24 -33.50
CA THR A 886 -21.84 9.08 -34.81
C THR A 886 -20.61 10.00 -34.97
N GLU A 887 -20.38 10.89 -34.00
CA GLU A 887 -19.15 11.64 -33.85
C GLU A 887 -18.31 11.05 -32.71
N GLN A 888 -17.14 10.48 -33.04
CA GLN A 888 -16.06 10.16 -32.10
C GLN A 888 -15.59 11.36 -31.22
N LYS A 889 -16.23 12.53 -31.36
CA LYS A 889 -15.94 13.79 -30.68
C LYS A 889 -17.09 14.31 -29.79
N HIS A 890 -18.15 13.53 -29.56
CA HIS A 890 -19.23 14.00 -28.67
C HIS A 890 -18.67 14.33 -27.27
N PRO A 891 -18.85 15.57 -26.74
CA PRO A 891 -18.22 16.00 -25.49
C PRO A 891 -18.52 15.10 -24.29
N LEU A 892 -19.78 14.64 -24.15
CA LEU A 892 -20.18 13.69 -23.09
C LEU A 892 -19.44 12.34 -23.17
N LEU A 893 -19.13 11.84 -24.37
CA LEU A 893 -18.39 10.59 -24.51
C LEU A 893 -16.95 10.76 -24.04
N MET A 894 -16.30 11.87 -24.40
CA MET A 894 -14.94 12.19 -23.95
C MET A 894 -14.87 12.37 -22.43
N GLN A 895 -15.85 13.06 -21.85
CA GLN A 895 -15.98 13.24 -20.41
C GLN A 895 -16.16 11.89 -19.69
N LEU A 896 -17.07 11.02 -20.17
CA LEU A 896 -17.27 9.69 -19.59
C LEU A 896 -16.04 8.79 -19.76
N GLN A 897 -15.35 8.84 -20.90
CA GLN A 897 -14.10 8.10 -21.07
C GLN A 897 -13.03 8.57 -20.09
N SER A 898 -12.92 9.88 -19.83
CA SER A 898 -12.00 10.43 -18.83
C SER A 898 -12.36 9.96 -17.42
N LEU A 899 -13.65 10.04 -17.04
CA LEU A 899 -14.17 9.56 -15.76
C LEU A 899 -13.93 8.06 -15.56
N ILE A 900 -14.22 7.24 -16.57
CA ILE A 900 -14.04 5.79 -16.49
C ILE A 900 -12.56 5.41 -16.48
N ARG A 901 -11.70 6.11 -17.24
CA ARG A 901 -10.23 5.94 -17.14
C ARG A 901 -9.73 6.31 -15.75
N ALA A 902 -10.29 7.34 -15.14
CA ALA A 902 -9.95 7.72 -13.78
C ALA A 902 -10.39 6.65 -12.77
N ALA A 903 -11.47 5.90 -12.99
CA ALA A 903 -11.88 4.79 -12.11
C ALA A 903 -11.21 3.44 -12.46
N ASN A 904 -10.77 3.25 -13.69
CA ASN A 904 -10.12 2.03 -14.18
C ASN A 904 -9.09 2.36 -15.28
N PRO A 905 -7.82 2.58 -14.91
CA PRO A 905 -6.75 2.92 -15.85
C PRO A 905 -6.46 1.86 -16.91
N ALA A 906 -6.76 0.58 -16.61
CA ALA A 906 -6.46 -0.56 -17.47
C ALA A 906 -7.63 -0.95 -18.40
N VAL A 907 -8.74 -0.20 -18.38
CA VAL A 907 -9.94 -0.51 -19.16
C VAL A 907 -9.72 -0.34 -20.66
N SER A 908 -10.27 -1.27 -21.45
CA SER A 908 -10.34 -1.14 -22.90
C SER A 908 -11.69 -0.58 -23.34
N PHE A 909 -11.68 0.45 -24.17
CA PHE A 909 -12.90 1.04 -24.74
C PHE A 909 -13.23 0.45 -26.10
N ILE A 910 -14.45 -0.03 -26.26
CA ILE A 910 -14.97 -0.62 -27.50
C ILE A 910 -16.19 0.18 -27.94
N LEU A 911 -16.29 0.43 -29.24
CA LEU A 911 -17.46 1.08 -29.85
C LEU A 911 -18.33 0.02 -30.51
N ALA A 912 -19.58 -0.12 -30.05
CA ALA A 912 -20.53 -1.11 -30.57
C ALA A 912 -21.91 -0.47 -30.79
N GLU A 913 -22.05 0.32 -31.85
CA GLU A 913 -23.31 1.00 -32.16
C GLU A 913 -24.48 0.01 -32.24
N ASN A 914 -25.55 0.27 -31.49
CA ASN A 914 -26.71 -0.62 -31.39
C ASN A 914 -26.38 -2.05 -30.93
N GLY A 915 -25.29 -2.24 -30.20
CA GLY A 915 -24.81 -3.56 -29.78
C GLY A 915 -24.14 -4.36 -30.90
N VAL A 916 -23.82 -3.73 -32.04
CA VAL A 916 -23.13 -4.39 -33.16
C VAL A 916 -21.65 -4.03 -33.15
N VAL A 917 -20.79 -5.04 -33.03
CA VAL A 917 -19.33 -4.87 -33.05
C VAL A 917 -18.82 -5.08 -34.47
N THR A 918 -18.02 -4.15 -34.98
CA THR A 918 -17.55 -4.16 -36.37
C THR A 918 -16.13 -4.70 -36.54
N ARG A 919 -15.26 -4.57 -35.53
CA ARG A 919 -13.86 -5.03 -35.56
C ARG A 919 -13.72 -6.40 -34.91
N ASN A 920 -13.01 -7.32 -35.58
CA ASN A 920 -12.76 -8.66 -35.04
C ASN A 920 -11.90 -8.64 -33.77
N GLU A 921 -10.90 -7.74 -33.69
CA GLU A 921 -10.06 -7.55 -32.50
C GLU A 921 -10.91 -7.22 -31.25
N ASP A 922 -11.95 -6.39 -31.42
CA ASP A 922 -12.85 -6.02 -30.33
C ASP A 922 -13.71 -7.21 -29.88
N ILE A 923 -14.09 -8.11 -30.81
CA ILE A 923 -14.81 -9.36 -30.47
C ILE A 923 -13.90 -10.30 -29.68
N GLU A 924 -12.62 -10.41 -30.05
CA GLU A 924 -11.63 -11.21 -29.30
C GLU A 924 -11.42 -10.68 -27.87
N LEU A 925 -11.40 -9.36 -27.69
CA LEU A 925 -11.33 -8.75 -26.36
C LEU A 925 -12.57 -9.07 -25.51
N ILE A 926 -13.77 -8.97 -26.09
CA ILE A 926 -15.03 -9.27 -25.40
C ILE A 926 -15.10 -10.74 -24.97
N LEU A 927 -14.57 -11.64 -25.81
CA LEU A 927 -14.61 -13.08 -25.63
C LEU A 927 -13.32 -13.68 -25.07
N SER A 928 -12.41 -12.85 -24.56
CA SER A 928 -11.15 -13.32 -23.98
C SER A 928 -11.37 -14.37 -22.90
N GLU A 929 -10.54 -15.41 -22.90
CA GLU A 929 -10.60 -16.53 -21.93
C GLU A 929 -9.74 -16.28 -20.68
N GLY A 930 -8.80 -15.33 -20.74
CA GLY A 930 -7.82 -15.09 -19.67
C GLY A 930 -7.76 -13.66 -19.14
N SER A 931 -8.54 -12.72 -19.70
CA SER A 931 -8.52 -11.31 -19.31
C SER A 931 -8.74 -11.11 -17.81
N PHE A 932 -9.78 -11.75 -17.26
CA PHE A 932 -10.12 -11.65 -15.84
C PHE A 932 -9.08 -12.28 -14.91
N SER A 933 -8.29 -13.23 -15.40
CA SER A 933 -7.23 -13.93 -14.66
C SER A 933 -5.86 -13.28 -14.81
N ASN A 934 -5.76 -12.16 -15.54
CA ASN A 934 -4.52 -11.41 -15.70
C ASN A 934 -3.93 -11.06 -14.32
N PRO A 935 -2.61 -11.28 -14.09
CA PRO A 935 -1.95 -10.98 -12.81
C PRO A 935 -2.22 -9.58 -12.26
N GLN A 936 -2.26 -8.55 -13.12
CA GLN A 936 -2.53 -7.17 -12.69
C GLN A 936 -3.99 -6.98 -12.24
N MET A 937 -4.96 -7.58 -12.94
CA MET A 937 -6.38 -7.53 -12.53
C MET A 937 -6.62 -8.31 -11.25
N MET A 938 -5.99 -9.48 -11.11
CA MET A 938 -6.06 -10.27 -9.88
C MET A 938 -5.52 -9.49 -8.69
N ARG A 939 -4.37 -8.82 -8.86
CA ARG A 939 -3.78 -7.96 -7.82
C ARG A 939 -4.69 -6.81 -7.45
N ALA A 940 -5.21 -6.08 -8.43
CA ALA A 940 -6.16 -5.00 -8.18
C ALA A 940 -7.39 -5.49 -7.43
N ARG A 941 -7.93 -6.67 -7.79
CA ARG A 941 -9.14 -7.22 -7.15
C ARG A 941 -8.93 -7.56 -5.66
N TYR A 942 -7.82 -8.18 -5.30
CA TYR A 942 -7.54 -8.48 -3.89
C TYR A 942 -7.41 -7.21 -3.03
N LEU A 943 -6.85 -6.15 -3.60
CA LEU A 943 -6.57 -4.91 -2.88
C LEU A 943 -7.79 -3.97 -2.84
N MET A 944 -8.59 -3.96 -3.91
CA MET A 944 -9.84 -3.18 -3.99
C MET A 944 -11.01 -3.84 -3.26
N TYR A 945 -11.08 -5.18 -3.21
CA TYR A 945 -12.22 -5.90 -2.63
C TYR A 945 -11.79 -6.95 -1.60
N PRO A 946 -11.22 -6.56 -0.44
CA PRO A 946 -10.76 -7.55 0.53
C PRO A 946 -11.85 -8.53 0.97
N GLY A 947 -11.49 -9.82 1.06
CA GLY A 947 -12.43 -10.88 1.42
C GLY A 947 -13.37 -11.34 0.29
N TRP A 948 -13.25 -10.78 -0.93
CA TRP A 948 -14.07 -11.19 -2.09
C TRP A 948 -13.99 -12.69 -2.38
N TYR A 949 -12.83 -13.31 -2.19
CA TYR A 949 -12.62 -14.73 -2.51
C TYR A 949 -13.44 -15.66 -1.59
N GLU A 950 -13.82 -15.19 -0.40
CA GLU A 950 -14.68 -15.91 0.55
C GLU A 950 -16.12 -15.37 0.58
N GLY A 951 -16.44 -14.41 -0.29
CA GLY A 951 -17.77 -13.82 -0.36
C GLY A 951 -18.10 -12.86 0.79
N LYS A 952 -17.09 -12.32 1.49
CA LYS A 952 -17.29 -11.42 2.64
C LYS A 952 -17.42 -9.95 2.26
N TYR A 953 -17.04 -9.58 1.04
CA TYR A 953 -17.09 -8.19 0.61
C TYR A 953 -18.54 -7.79 0.30
N GLY A 954 -18.98 -6.65 0.85
CA GLY A 954 -20.33 -6.13 0.64
C GLY A 954 -20.32 -5.05 -0.44
N ALA A 955 -21.17 -5.19 -1.46
CA ALA A 955 -21.26 -4.20 -2.54
C ALA A 955 -21.85 -2.84 -2.08
N GLY A 956 -22.55 -2.80 -0.95
CA GLY A 956 -23.24 -1.62 -0.43
C GLY A 956 -24.61 -1.43 -1.09
N SER A 957 -25.47 -0.65 -0.45
CA SER A 957 -26.81 -0.31 -0.93
C SER A 957 -26.79 0.57 -2.20
N VAL A 958 -27.94 0.68 -2.85
CA VAL A 958 -28.15 1.48 -4.07
C VAL A 958 -28.68 2.86 -3.65
N PHE A 959 -27.99 3.93 -4.06
CA PHE A 959 -28.43 5.30 -3.81
C PHE A 959 -28.49 6.13 -5.12
N PRO A 960 -29.57 6.89 -5.36
CA PRO A 960 -30.82 6.87 -4.59
C PRO A 960 -31.52 5.51 -4.69
N PRO A 961 -32.36 5.11 -3.70
CA PRO A 961 -33.06 3.83 -3.73
C PRO A 961 -33.91 3.69 -5.00
N MET A 962 -33.57 2.69 -5.82
CA MET A 962 -34.29 2.38 -7.06
C MET A 962 -35.34 1.31 -6.78
N VAL A 963 -36.61 1.68 -6.86
CA VAL A 963 -37.74 0.79 -6.70
C VAL A 963 -38.11 0.21 -8.07
N GLN A 964 -38.29 -1.11 -8.11
CA GLN A 964 -38.76 -1.84 -9.28
C GLN A 964 -40.18 -2.35 -9.01
N ILE A 965 -41.15 -1.91 -9.83
CA ILE A 965 -42.54 -2.35 -9.73
C ILE A 965 -42.90 -3.10 -11.02
N CYS A 966 -43.20 -4.39 -10.90
CA CYS A 966 -43.69 -5.22 -11.99
C CYS A 966 -45.22 -5.30 -11.96
N VAL A 967 -45.87 -4.94 -13.07
CA VAL A 967 -47.31 -4.91 -13.23
C VAL A 967 -47.72 -5.91 -14.31
N TRP A 968 -48.45 -6.94 -13.90
CA TRP A 968 -49.02 -7.96 -14.79
C TRP A 968 -50.41 -7.55 -15.27
N PHE A 969 -50.69 -7.71 -16.55
CA PHE A 969 -51.99 -7.38 -17.14
C PHE A 969 -52.28 -8.20 -18.40
N ASN A 970 -53.56 -8.42 -18.69
CA ASN A 970 -53.97 -9.29 -19.82
C ASN A 970 -54.59 -8.51 -21.00
N ARG A 971 -54.81 -7.20 -20.85
CA ARG A 971 -55.48 -6.38 -21.88
C ARG A 971 -54.47 -5.69 -22.80
N PRO A 972 -54.76 -5.59 -24.12
CA PRO A 972 -53.88 -4.88 -25.04
C PRO A 972 -53.95 -3.36 -24.84
N LEU A 973 -52.81 -2.68 -24.98
CA LEU A 973 -52.68 -1.23 -24.82
C LEU A 973 -52.92 -0.48 -26.14
N GLU A 974 -53.19 0.83 -26.09
CA GLU A 974 -53.23 1.67 -27.28
C GLU A 974 -51.84 2.25 -27.58
N LYS A 975 -51.24 1.82 -28.70
CA LYS A 975 -49.85 2.16 -29.05
C LYS A 975 -49.56 3.66 -29.09
N THR A 976 -50.45 4.44 -29.69
CA THR A 976 -50.28 5.91 -29.81
C THR A 976 -50.33 6.60 -28.45
N ARG A 977 -51.25 6.20 -27.56
CA ARG A 977 -51.35 6.74 -26.20
C ARG A 977 -50.13 6.38 -25.37
N PHE A 978 -49.73 5.10 -25.42
CA PHE A 978 -48.57 4.60 -24.69
C PHE A 978 -47.29 5.35 -25.08
N VAL A 979 -47.00 5.46 -26.38
CA VAL A 979 -45.82 6.19 -26.89
C VAL A 979 -45.83 7.67 -26.47
N THR A 980 -47.00 8.31 -26.52
CA THR A 980 -47.15 9.73 -26.13
C THR A 980 -46.89 9.91 -24.63
N LYS A 981 -47.45 9.03 -23.79
CA LYS A 981 -47.25 9.05 -22.35
C LYS A 981 -45.80 8.79 -21.95
N CYS A 982 -45.14 7.80 -22.56
CA CYS A 982 -43.71 7.54 -22.38
C CYS A 982 -42.88 8.81 -22.65
N LYS A 983 -43.05 9.42 -23.82
CA LYS A 983 -42.30 10.63 -24.20
C LYS A 983 -42.55 11.84 -23.29
N ALA A 984 -43.69 11.90 -22.61
CA ALA A 984 -44.04 12.97 -21.68
C ALA A 984 -43.38 12.81 -20.30
N ILE A 985 -42.86 11.63 -19.93
CA ILE A 985 -42.27 11.39 -18.61
C ILE A 985 -41.04 12.29 -18.38
N LYS A 986 -40.24 12.53 -19.42
CA LYS A 986 -39.01 13.33 -19.30
C LYS A 986 -39.26 14.74 -18.76
N SER A 987 -40.35 15.39 -19.17
CA SER A 987 -40.73 16.73 -18.68
C SER A 987 -41.36 16.74 -17.29
N LEU A 988 -41.67 15.57 -16.72
CA LEU A 988 -42.29 15.41 -15.41
C LEU A 988 -41.26 15.03 -14.32
N LEU A 989 -39.99 14.87 -14.68
CA LEU A 989 -38.93 14.57 -13.73
C LEU A 989 -38.78 15.75 -12.76
N LYS A 990 -38.84 15.43 -11.47
CA LYS A 990 -38.62 16.38 -10.38
C LYS A 990 -37.16 16.35 -9.94
N PRO A 991 -36.60 17.47 -9.47
CA PRO A 991 -35.28 17.48 -8.84
C PRO A 991 -35.27 16.62 -7.56
N SER A 992 -34.10 16.43 -6.98
CA SER A 992 -33.92 15.71 -5.72
C SER A 992 -34.95 16.12 -4.66
N PRO A 993 -35.64 15.18 -3.96
CA PRO A 993 -35.37 13.75 -3.76
C PRO A 993 -35.80 12.80 -4.90
N PHE A 994 -36.13 13.32 -6.08
CA PHE A 994 -36.55 12.50 -7.24
C PHE A 994 -37.85 11.69 -7.00
N SER A 995 -38.65 12.08 -6.01
CA SER A 995 -39.78 11.28 -5.55
C SER A 995 -40.88 11.17 -6.61
N GLY A 996 -41.15 9.94 -7.07
CA GLY A 996 -42.11 9.61 -8.12
C GLY A 996 -41.53 9.63 -9.54
N ASN A 997 -40.21 9.83 -9.71
CA ASN A 997 -39.58 9.83 -11.03
C ASN A 997 -39.46 8.41 -11.60
N ILE A 998 -39.86 8.23 -12.86
CA ILE A 998 -39.72 6.98 -13.62
C ILE A 998 -38.58 7.13 -14.64
N TYR A 999 -37.52 6.32 -14.50
CA TYR A 999 -36.36 6.39 -15.38
C TYR A 999 -36.37 5.33 -16.48
N HIS A 1000 -36.89 4.13 -16.19
CA HIS A 1000 -36.94 3.04 -17.16
C HIS A 1000 -38.27 2.30 -17.12
N ILE A 1001 -38.73 1.90 -18.31
CA ILE A 1001 -39.89 1.03 -18.49
C ILE A 1001 -39.48 -0.11 -19.40
N MET A 1002 -39.63 -1.35 -18.95
CA MET A 1002 -39.25 -2.54 -19.70
C MET A 1002 -40.34 -3.60 -19.59
N GLY A 1003 -40.51 -4.43 -20.61
CA GLY A 1003 -41.42 -5.58 -20.49
C GLY A 1003 -42.01 -5.99 -21.83
N LYS A 1004 -43.11 -6.74 -21.74
CA LYS A 1004 -43.77 -7.36 -22.88
C LYS A 1004 -45.22 -6.95 -22.92
N VAL A 1005 -45.62 -6.31 -24.01
CA VAL A 1005 -46.99 -5.81 -24.18
C VAL A 1005 -47.59 -6.27 -25.49
N LYS A 1006 -48.91 -6.41 -25.49
CA LYS A 1006 -49.71 -6.54 -26.70
C LYS A 1006 -50.36 -5.20 -27.00
N PHE A 1007 -50.28 -4.72 -28.24
CA PHE A 1007 -50.99 -3.50 -28.65
C PHE A 1007 -52.27 -3.82 -29.41
N SER A 1008 -53.25 -2.94 -29.34
CA SER A 1008 -54.54 -3.08 -30.03
C SER A 1008 -54.43 -3.13 -31.56
N ASP A 1009 -53.30 -2.68 -32.13
CA ASP A 1009 -53.00 -2.69 -33.56
C ASP A 1009 -52.13 -3.89 -34.01
N SER A 1010 -51.73 -4.79 -33.11
CA SER A 1010 -50.86 -5.93 -33.42
C SER A 1010 -51.15 -7.13 -32.52
N ASP A 1011 -51.37 -8.30 -33.13
CA ASP A 1011 -51.54 -9.54 -32.37
C ASP A 1011 -50.23 -10.12 -31.81
N LYS A 1012 -49.08 -9.63 -32.27
CA LYS A 1012 -47.77 -10.06 -31.79
C LYS A 1012 -47.42 -9.38 -30.46
N LEU A 1013 -46.80 -10.15 -29.57
CA LEU A 1013 -46.14 -9.62 -28.38
C LEU A 1013 -44.94 -8.75 -28.79
N ILE A 1014 -44.91 -7.54 -28.24
CA ILE A 1014 -43.89 -6.55 -28.50
C ILE A 1014 -43.11 -6.33 -27.20
N GLU A 1015 -41.80 -6.47 -27.29
CA GLU A 1015 -40.88 -6.08 -26.24
C GLU A 1015 -40.73 -4.55 -26.25
N VAL A 1016 -40.94 -3.96 -25.09
CA VAL A 1016 -40.87 -2.53 -24.85
C VAL A 1016 -39.65 -2.26 -24.01
N CYS A 1017 -38.83 -1.30 -24.45
CA CYS A 1017 -37.78 -0.71 -23.62
C CYS A 1017 -37.80 0.80 -23.80
N HIS A 1018 -38.12 1.52 -22.73
CA HIS A 1018 -38.08 2.98 -22.68
C HIS A 1018 -37.05 3.43 -21.67
N ASN A 1019 -36.20 4.36 -22.11
CA ASN A 1019 -35.28 5.10 -21.26
C ASN A 1019 -35.70 6.59 -21.27
N THR A 1020 -36.09 7.10 -20.10
CA THR A 1020 -36.63 8.46 -19.95
C THR A 1020 -35.54 9.51 -20.20
N SER A 1021 -34.32 9.31 -19.70
CA SER A 1021 -33.22 10.29 -19.77
C SER A 1021 -32.82 10.59 -21.22
N SER A 1022 -32.64 9.53 -22.03
CA SER A 1022 -32.36 9.65 -23.47
C SER A 1022 -33.61 9.90 -24.32
N ASN A 1023 -34.81 9.82 -23.73
CA ASN A 1023 -36.10 9.80 -24.43
C ASN A 1023 -36.17 8.77 -25.57
N SER A 1024 -35.44 7.66 -25.42
CA SER A 1024 -35.37 6.58 -26.38
C SER A 1024 -36.43 5.53 -26.06
N LEU A 1025 -37.24 5.16 -27.06
CA LEU A 1025 -38.26 4.11 -26.94
C LEU A 1025 -38.05 3.08 -28.05
N SER A 1026 -37.74 1.86 -27.66
CA SER A 1026 -37.62 0.70 -28.54
C SER A 1026 -38.85 -0.19 -28.42
N LEU A 1027 -39.40 -0.59 -29.58
CA LEU A 1027 -40.56 -1.46 -29.71
C LEU A 1027 -40.22 -2.55 -30.71
N VAL A 1028 -39.83 -3.73 -30.23
CA VAL A 1028 -39.35 -4.84 -31.06
C VAL A 1028 -40.31 -6.04 -30.93
N PRO A 1029 -40.76 -6.66 -32.03
CA PRO A 1029 -41.55 -7.89 -31.96
C PRO A 1029 -40.71 -9.01 -31.32
N VAL A 1030 -41.26 -9.72 -30.34
CA VAL A 1030 -40.59 -10.84 -29.68
C VAL A 1030 -40.33 -11.94 -30.72
N GLN A 1031 -39.08 -12.40 -30.86
CA GLN A 1031 -38.73 -13.53 -31.72
C GLN A 1031 -38.97 -14.85 -30.97
N GLU A 1032 -39.80 -15.74 -31.53
CA GLU A 1032 -40.01 -17.10 -31.02
C GLU A 1032 -38.74 -17.94 -31.22
N GLY A 1033 -37.93 -18.07 -30.18
CA GLY A 1033 -36.78 -18.99 -30.14
C GLY A 1033 -37.21 -20.42 -29.78
N PRO A 1034 -36.37 -21.43 -30.05
CA PRO A 1034 -36.66 -22.82 -29.68
C PRO A 1034 -36.73 -22.95 -28.16
N THR A 1035 -37.88 -23.40 -27.66
CA THR A 1035 -38.15 -23.66 -26.24
C THR A 1035 -37.15 -24.65 -25.64
N PRO A 1036 -36.71 -24.47 -24.37
CA PRO A 1036 -36.06 -25.54 -23.63
C PRO A 1036 -37.02 -26.74 -23.50
N PRO A 1037 -36.52 -27.99 -23.41
CA PRO A 1037 -37.39 -29.12 -23.13
C PRO A 1037 -37.92 -29.00 -21.69
N ASP A 1038 -39.24 -28.84 -21.56
CA ASP A 1038 -39.93 -28.81 -20.27
C ASP A 1038 -39.65 -30.08 -19.48
N ALA A 1039 -39.12 -29.91 -18.27
CA ALA A 1039 -39.08 -30.97 -17.29
C ALA A 1039 -40.47 -31.06 -16.63
N ARG A 1040 -41.14 -32.19 -16.91
CA ARG A 1040 -42.33 -32.75 -16.26
C ARG A 1040 -43.67 -32.46 -16.96
N ASN A 1041 -44.08 -33.48 -17.71
CA ASN A 1041 -45.48 -33.87 -17.88
C ASN A 1041 -46.18 -33.85 -16.52
N ASP A 1042 -47.12 -32.94 -16.32
CA ASP A 1042 -48.35 -33.21 -15.59
C ASP A 1042 -49.53 -32.52 -16.28
N SER A 1043 -50.66 -33.20 -16.17
CA SER A 1043 -51.87 -33.11 -16.99
C SER A 1043 -52.58 -31.76 -17.03
N ARG A 1044 -52.97 -31.38 -18.26
CA ARG A 1044 -54.21 -30.67 -18.66
C ARG A 1044 -54.94 -29.88 -17.56
N ASP A 1045 -54.68 -28.57 -17.50
CA ASP A 1045 -55.68 -27.47 -17.47
C ASP A 1045 -55.00 -26.13 -17.17
N CYS A 1046 -54.28 -25.59 -18.16
CA CYS A 1046 -54.06 -24.15 -18.33
C CYS A 1046 -53.42 -23.95 -19.71
N SER A 1047 -54.20 -23.51 -20.69
CA SER A 1047 -53.64 -22.86 -21.86
C SER A 1047 -52.71 -21.75 -21.38
N SER A 1048 -51.44 -21.79 -21.78
CA SER A 1048 -50.45 -20.73 -21.56
C SER A 1048 -51.03 -19.39 -22.04
N GLN A 1049 -51.67 -18.64 -21.14
CA GLN A 1049 -51.96 -17.24 -21.37
C GLN A 1049 -50.60 -16.58 -21.54
N GLN A 1050 -50.33 -16.02 -22.71
CA GLN A 1050 -49.13 -15.21 -22.92
C GLN A 1050 -49.33 -13.91 -22.10
N GLU A 1051 -48.87 -13.92 -20.86
CA GLU A 1051 -49.07 -12.83 -19.90
C GLU A 1051 -48.25 -11.60 -20.32
N CYS A 1052 -48.90 -10.43 -20.42
CA CYS A 1052 -48.22 -9.16 -20.64
C CYS A 1052 -47.80 -8.58 -19.28
N PHE A 1053 -46.63 -7.98 -19.23
CA PHE A 1053 -46.14 -7.32 -18.02
C PHE A 1053 -45.29 -6.11 -18.39
N LEU A 1054 -45.27 -5.13 -17.49
CA LEU A 1054 -44.39 -3.98 -17.54
C LEU A 1054 -43.71 -3.79 -16.19
N VAL A 1055 -42.41 -3.57 -16.25
CA VAL A 1055 -41.54 -3.26 -15.13
C VAL A 1055 -41.19 -1.79 -15.21
N PHE A 1056 -41.50 -1.06 -14.14
CA PHE A 1056 -41.18 0.35 -13.96
C PHE A 1056 -40.06 0.48 -12.93
N ILE A 1057 -39.02 1.23 -13.27
CA ILE A 1057 -37.84 1.45 -12.42
C ILE A 1057 -37.68 2.94 -12.17
N GLY A 1058 -37.62 3.34 -10.89
CA GLY A 1058 -37.58 4.74 -10.50
C GLY A 1058 -37.44 4.97 -8.99
N CYS A 1059 -37.53 6.22 -8.57
CA CYS A 1059 -37.34 6.61 -7.16
C CYS A 1059 -38.69 6.81 -6.46
N SER A 1060 -38.84 6.23 -5.26
CA SER A 1060 -40.04 6.36 -4.41
C SER A 1060 -41.36 6.11 -5.14
N LEU A 1061 -41.37 5.12 -6.06
CA LEU A 1061 -42.53 4.80 -6.86
C LEU A 1061 -43.63 4.15 -6.00
N LYS A 1062 -44.88 4.55 -6.24
CA LYS A 1062 -46.06 3.94 -5.63
C LYS A 1062 -46.80 3.10 -6.65
N GLU A 1063 -47.19 1.90 -6.24
CA GLU A 1063 -47.84 0.92 -7.12
C GLU A 1063 -49.16 1.44 -7.71
N GLU A 1064 -49.98 2.11 -6.90
CA GLU A 1064 -51.28 2.64 -7.34
C GLU A 1064 -51.13 3.73 -8.41
N ASP A 1065 -50.15 4.63 -8.25
CA ASP A 1065 -49.87 5.69 -9.24
C ASP A 1065 -49.46 5.08 -10.60
N ILE A 1066 -48.70 3.98 -10.60
CA ILE A 1066 -48.29 3.27 -11.82
C ILE A 1066 -49.47 2.54 -12.46
N LYS A 1067 -50.33 1.90 -11.66
CA LYS A 1067 -51.55 1.24 -12.19
C LYS A 1067 -52.47 2.26 -12.85
N ASP A 1068 -52.64 3.44 -12.25
CA ASP A 1068 -53.43 4.52 -12.83
C ASP A 1068 -52.79 5.07 -14.10
N TRP A 1069 -51.48 5.29 -14.10
CA TRP A 1069 -50.74 5.65 -15.31
C TRP A 1069 -50.96 4.64 -16.44
N LEU A 1070 -50.92 3.34 -16.14
CA LEU A 1070 -51.11 2.27 -17.13
C LEU A 1070 -52.57 2.23 -17.63
N ARG A 1071 -53.57 2.42 -16.76
CA ARG A 1071 -55.00 2.47 -17.14
C ARG A 1071 -55.28 3.55 -18.18
N GLU A 1072 -54.64 4.71 -18.08
CA GLU A 1072 -54.79 5.82 -19.03
C GLU A 1072 -54.29 5.49 -20.45
N THR A 1073 -53.40 4.50 -20.58
CA THR A 1073 -52.86 4.05 -21.88
C THR A 1073 -53.76 3.02 -22.59
N ALA A 1074 -54.84 2.56 -21.95
CA ALA A 1074 -55.81 1.63 -22.51
C ALA A 1074 -57.05 2.34 -23.10
N LYS A 1075 -57.73 1.70 -24.07
CA LYS A 1075 -58.99 2.20 -24.65
C LYS A 1075 -60.18 1.89 -23.72
N GLN A 1076 -60.72 2.94 -23.11
CA GLN A 1076 -62.06 3.09 -22.50
C GLN A 1076 -62.24 2.88 -20.98
N HIS A 1077 -62.92 3.87 -20.41
CA HIS A 1077 -63.30 4.09 -19.01
C HIS A 1077 -64.70 3.49 -18.75
N ILE A 1078 -64.91 2.17 -18.83
CA ILE A 1078 -66.22 1.55 -18.48
C ILE A 1078 -66.00 0.20 -17.76
N HIS A 1079 -66.21 0.22 -16.44
CA HIS A 1079 -66.67 -0.89 -15.57
C HIS A 1079 -66.26 -2.34 -15.96
N GLY A 1080 -64.96 -2.59 -16.11
CA GLY A 1080 -64.43 -3.95 -16.11
C GLY A 1080 -63.00 -3.92 -15.65
N LEU A 1081 -62.73 -4.46 -14.45
CA LEU A 1081 -61.40 -4.48 -13.84
C LEU A 1081 -60.34 -5.01 -14.82
N ILE A 1082 -59.22 -4.29 -14.91
CA ILE A 1082 -57.94 -4.91 -15.28
C ILE A 1082 -57.58 -5.78 -14.07
N CYS A 1083 -57.57 -7.11 -14.23
CA CYS A 1083 -57.06 -8.00 -13.19
C CYS A 1083 -55.54 -7.87 -13.15
N PHE A 1084 -55.00 -7.49 -11.99
CA PHE A 1084 -53.56 -7.43 -11.72
C PHE A 1084 -53.19 -8.64 -10.87
N GLY A 1085 -52.10 -9.34 -11.24
CA GLY A 1085 -51.47 -10.39 -10.42
C GLY A 1085 -50.20 -9.85 -9.74
N LEU A 1086 -49.86 -10.37 -8.56
CA LEU A 1086 -48.77 -9.86 -7.71
C LEU A 1086 -47.73 -10.94 -7.36
N SER A 1087 -46.45 -10.54 -7.30
CA SER A 1087 -45.44 -11.17 -6.46
C SER A 1087 -44.83 -10.11 -5.52
N THR A 1088 -45.16 -10.16 -4.22
CA THR A 1088 -44.53 -9.29 -3.22
C THR A 1088 -43.54 -10.11 -2.40
N GLY A 1089 -42.24 -9.84 -2.58
CA GLY A 1089 -41.19 -10.34 -1.70
C GLY A 1089 -40.97 -9.36 -0.55
N ALA A 1090 -41.72 -9.50 0.54
CA ALA A 1090 -41.47 -8.79 1.78
C ALA A 1090 -40.88 -9.77 2.80
N ASN A 1091 -39.56 -9.83 2.91
CA ASN A 1091 -38.89 -10.35 4.12
C ASN A 1091 -38.80 -9.20 5.13
N GLY A 1092 -39.93 -8.93 5.78
CA GLY A 1092 -40.00 -8.12 7.00
C GLY A 1092 -40.54 -9.01 8.11
N ILE A 1093 -39.69 -9.37 9.06
CA ILE A 1093 -40.09 -10.00 10.31
C ILE A 1093 -41.00 -9.01 11.04
N CYS A 1094 -42.31 -9.29 11.11
CA CYS A 1094 -43.19 -8.65 12.08
C CYS A 1094 -43.01 -9.36 13.43
N PRO A 1095 -42.71 -8.66 14.54
CA PRO A 1095 -42.90 -9.20 15.87
C PRO A 1095 -44.39 -9.16 16.24
N GLU A 1096 -44.85 -10.15 16.99
CA GLU A 1096 -46.02 -10.00 17.88
C GLU A 1096 -45.73 -9.00 19.00
#